data_AF-A0AAW0F068-F1
#
_entry.id   AF-A0AAW0F068-F1
#
_cell.length_a   1.000
_cell.length_b   1.000
_cell.length_c   1.000
_cell.angle_alpha   90.00
_cell.angle_beta   90.00
_cell.angle_gamma   90.00
#
_symmetry.space_group_name_H-M   'P 1'
#
loop_
_entity.id
_entity.type
_entity.pdbx_description
1 polymer ?
#
loop_
_entity_poly.entity_id
_entity_poly.type
_entity_poly.pdbx_seq_one_letter_code
_entity_poly.pdbx_strand_id
1 'polypeptide(L)'
;MTHRSVGGTGPSVATAPHEDVADVTHSTAYVVLNALVDEGQISDERSDYLKQKFKDLHARVLAIYKRDNVLLKRARQLRSRLEAERQRVYTCGDAAKKDDEVIQALKRSLMEHERDLAAALERESVLHVEVLEYDRRKQHLILEREDAIAAEEARMRPKMESMQTEITEMGAHIKELAAELDKSHAEQEELVTEEAQKKEEIANFAATLAQARQQLLNVQNDPDRARKQLDLVQGSLAGAQRELAGTEEKIAAQADRIQTLELQRNSRAEDHEAAKKRVQATRAEMDAKRKTLATMSTSLEVELETRQATQERVAELDQVIVTTKIALQQEQDGVDRIEREREKCMRLFSTLERSREDARHEEEFLLEQIRLVRKEQEQVTSGTAQVEKEILAHRKDAEARTKKLLLEQAKSKEFVAKAEQVLGEIREAEETIAVKAKQDELKRRELAAVAVKRQELSRASAREATRATMAQRELQMREVYVKEAQRRQSELEKRLHKVVDHFQKVKQERAQKVTQIQTIAQVMAQVAEKTKLLEKELAVLTRESTLKDQEITKAKFQVHELTHFCANLRLEKNKQRKQMEAAADTEREVKAQVRRLNTDIAATEDTMTDLRHTYAAAVESRNQTGIQLIDRNDEAALLIARVKAQEAAIAEGTRMANERADQLRLLKTKLGNVLHDIEACQQSIPKVSQMELELTRVRGEIEAEQWRTQVLEEDLTDPKNPHRWNRIPLVLPNGVAVPEARAEELGAAATTTASSGRSAGAGDAAVAAAPALVGGPSDEYVRLQARCQELESRVQSLGAKLREKDLILEEVTELAERVGEQADAGKECTLALARQVNKYHSSIRHKSRQMMATISELSLFQASSIQLQQEVQRLETVVAEAEERLEAGDAPYAEAEVQYERDRQSRQRYAAARQRRRDAAHEGETGGGMQMIATTAVPRPNAYVPQDDDIGLPRPYGPFAPFKGASVSPARLTHPPTRGDAWRVGDAAHGAPPAPRAMAAVRGATVPLSATTSPPGTAAGVPGKTRGPSTPPPHAIITAATSTSASGAAATNSSHFSSSVPARLSSRTSADVRDGAPAMTATHPRPSATDLQEQLRVSQRLSTSSAGGSAR
;
A
#
# COMPACT_ATOMS: atom_id res chain seq x y z
N MET A 1 76.11 4.76 -3.58
CA MET A 1 77.42 4.09 -3.74
C MET A 1 78.50 4.93 -3.07
N THR A 2 79.54 4.28 -2.54
CA THR A 2 80.93 4.79 -2.34
C THR A 2 81.18 6.23 -1.86
N HIS A 3 81.54 6.34 -0.57
CA HIS A 3 82.52 7.26 0.04
C HIS A 3 83.11 8.43 -0.78
N ARG A 4 83.10 9.63 -0.16
CA ARG A 4 84.33 10.13 0.50
C ARG A 4 84.03 11.17 1.59
N SER A 5 84.58 10.95 2.79
CA SER A 5 84.70 12.01 3.79
C SER A 5 85.94 12.85 3.49
N VAL A 6 85.85 14.16 3.70
CA VAL A 6 87.01 15.06 3.77
C VAL A 6 86.92 15.76 5.11
N GLY A 7 87.87 15.45 6.01
CA GLY A 7 87.90 16.01 7.35
C GLY A 7 88.29 17.48 7.34
N GLY A 8 87.65 18.28 8.20
CA GLY A 8 88.04 19.67 8.45
C GLY A 8 89.32 19.76 9.28
N THR A 9 90.49 19.55 8.67
CA THR A 9 91.78 19.86 9.32
C THR A 9 91.95 21.37 9.39
N GLY A 10 91.53 21.97 10.50
CA GLY A 10 91.92 23.33 10.84
C GLY A 10 93.45 23.40 11.00
N PRO A 11 94.16 24.29 10.28
CA PRO A 11 95.59 24.47 10.50
C PRO A 11 95.82 25.03 11.90
N SER A 12 96.66 24.35 12.68
CA SER A 12 97.00 24.77 14.04
C SER A 12 97.52 26.21 14.06
N VAL A 13 97.28 26.89 15.18
CA VAL A 13 97.98 28.13 15.50
C VAL A 13 99.49 27.85 15.49
N ALA A 14 100.19 28.43 14.52
CA ALA A 14 101.63 28.50 14.48
C ALA A 14 102.03 29.93 14.85
N THR A 15 102.20 30.18 16.15
CA THR A 15 102.82 31.42 16.66
C THR A 15 104.31 31.40 16.35
N ALA A 16 104.66 31.69 15.09
CA ALA A 16 105.96 32.27 14.81
C ALA A 16 106.06 33.59 15.61
N PRO A 17 107.19 33.88 16.27
CA PRO A 17 107.40 35.21 16.83
C PRO A 17 107.36 36.21 15.67
N HIS A 18 106.46 37.20 15.77
CA HIS A 18 106.64 38.41 14.98
C HIS A 18 107.84 39.13 15.57
N GLU A 19 109.03 38.85 15.04
CA GLU A 19 110.06 39.89 14.95
C GLU A 19 109.39 41.12 14.35
N ASP A 20 109.60 42.28 14.96
CA ASP A 20 108.91 43.50 14.56
C ASP A 20 109.29 43.83 13.12
N VAL A 21 108.36 43.61 12.18
CA VAL A 21 108.58 43.91 10.75
C VAL A 21 108.77 45.42 10.53
N ALA A 22 108.53 46.24 11.57
CA ALA A 22 108.85 47.67 11.61
C ALA A 22 110.33 47.96 11.98
N ASP A 23 111.06 47.01 12.56
CA ASP A 23 112.51 47.11 12.72
C ASP A 23 113.19 46.75 11.38
N VAL A 24 114.15 47.58 11.04
CA VAL A 24 114.87 47.58 9.75
C VAL A 24 116.38 47.60 9.99
N THR A 25 116.82 47.66 11.25
CA THR A 25 118.24 47.77 11.64
C THR A 25 119.07 46.55 11.24
N HIS A 26 118.48 45.35 11.26
CA HIS A 26 119.09 44.11 10.79
C HIS A 26 118.84 43.81 9.29
N SER A 27 118.25 44.73 8.53
CA SER A 27 118.06 44.54 7.09
C SER A 27 119.40 44.55 6.34
N THR A 28 119.51 43.76 5.27
CA THR A 28 120.70 43.74 4.41
C THR A 28 121.04 45.12 3.84
N ALA A 29 120.05 45.99 3.60
CA ALA A 29 120.28 47.37 3.20
C ALA A 29 120.96 48.21 4.30
N TYR A 30 120.59 48.03 5.57
CA TYR A 30 121.28 48.67 6.69
C TYR A 30 122.69 48.12 6.90
N VAL A 31 122.89 46.80 6.77
CA VAL A 31 124.22 46.17 6.87
C VAL A 31 125.16 46.70 5.78
N VAL A 32 124.70 46.78 4.53
CA VAL A 32 125.48 47.35 3.41
C VAL A 32 125.74 48.84 3.59
N LEU A 33 124.77 49.62 4.10
CA LEU A 33 124.95 51.05 4.39
C LEU A 33 125.88 51.34 5.58
N ASN A 34 126.12 50.35 6.45
CA ASN A 34 127.18 50.42 7.47
C ASN A 34 128.53 50.04 6.87
N ALA A 35 128.62 48.92 6.14
CA ALA A 35 129.88 48.49 5.51
C ALA A 35 130.47 49.56 4.57
N LEU A 36 129.64 50.28 3.81
CA LEU A 36 130.10 51.38 2.94
C LEU A 36 130.55 52.64 3.70
N VAL A 37 130.23 52.76 4.99
CA VAL A 37 130.80 53.76 5.91
C VAL A 37 132.11 53.25 6.51
N ASP A 38 132.15 51.98 6.94
CA ASP A 38 133.36 51.33 7.47
C ASP A 38 134.49 51.27 6.43
N GLU A 39 134.15 51.12 5.14
CA GLU A 39 135.06 51.23 3.98
C GLU A 39 135.39 52.67 3.58
N GLY A 40 134.81 53.68 4.23
CA GLY A 40 135.06 55.11 3.97
C GLY A 40 134.49 55.65 2.65
N GLN A 41 133.63 54.90 1.96
CA GLN A 41 133.07 55.31 0.66
C GLN A 41 131.92 56.32 0.77
N ILE A 42 131.25 56.40 1.94
CA ILE A 42 130.09 57.25 2.19
C ILE A 42 130.23 57.89 3.59
N SER A 43 129.87 59.17 3.74
CA SER A 43 129.84 59.84 5.06
C SER A 43 128.66 59.40 5.93
N ASP A 44 128.82 59.46 7.25
CA ASP A 44 127.79 59.10 8.24
C ASP A 44 126.44 59.77 7.96
N GLU A 45 126.43 61.09 7.77
CA GLU A 45 125.24 61.88 7.45
C GLU A 45 124.49 61.36 6.21
N ARG A 46 125.25 60.89 5.21
CA ARG A 46 124.69 60.38 3.96
C ARG A 46 124.18 58.95 4.11
N SER A 47 124.87 58.11 4.90
CA SER A 47 124.39 56.79 5.29
C SER A 47 123.08 56.91 6.08
N ASP A 48 123.01 57.79 7.06
CA ASP A 48 121.83 58.01 7.90
C ASP A 48 120.63 58.59 7.12
N TYR A 49 120.87 59.49 6.16
CA TYR A 49 119.83 59.92 5.22
C TYR A 49 119.27 58.75 4.38
N LEU A 50 120.12 57.85 3.89
CA LEU A 50 119.70 56.67 3.11
C LEU A 50 118.99 55.63 4.00
N LYS A 51 119.47 55.41 5.23
CA LYS A 51 118.82 54.60 6.28
C LYS A 51 117.43 55.12 6.63
N GLN A 52 117.25 56.44 6.73
CA GLN A 52 115.92 57.06 6.92
C GLN A 52 115.03 56.82 5.69
N LYS A 53 115.53 57.05 4.46
CA LYS A 53 114.75 56.82 3.24
C LYS A 53 114.35 55.35 3.05
N PHE A 54 115.19 54.41 3.48
CA PHE A 54 114.84 52.99 3.49
C PHE A 54 113.74 52.66 4.51
N LYS A 55 113.77 53.27 5.71
CA LYS A 55 112.66 53.18 6.69
C LYS A 55 111.36 53.78 6.15
N ASP A 56 111.40 54.96 5.53
CA ASP A 56 110.24 55.60 4.89
C ASP A 56 109.61 54.66 3.83
N LEU A 57 110.45 54.11 2.95
CA LEU A 57 110.02 53.21 1.88
C LEU A 57 109.41 51.92 2.43
N HIS A 58 110.08 51.28 3.40
CA HIS A 58 109.62 50.04 4.03
C HIS A 58 108.30 50.24 4.79
N ALA A 59 108.17 51.34 5.55
CA ALA A 59 106.91 51.71 6.19
C ALA A 59 105.77 51.93 5.17
N ARG A 60 106.08 52.51 4.01
CA ARG A 60 105.11 52.69 2.91
C ARG A 60 104.72 51.35 2.26
N VAL A 61 105.67 50.44 2.05
CA VAL A 61 105.43 49.08 1.54
C VAL A 61 104.57 48.27 2.52
N LEU A 62 104.84 48.35 3.83
CA LEU A 62 103.99 47.73 4.86
C LEU A 62 102.58 48.33 4.91
N ALA A 63 102.43 49.64 4.67
CA ALA A 63 101.11 50.27 4.55
C ALA A 63 100.33 49.77 3.32
N ILE A 64 101.03 49.52 2.20
CA ILE A 64 100.44 48.90 0.99
C ILE A 64 100.03 47.45 1.29
N TYR A 65 100.90 46.61 1.85
CA TYR A 65 100.54 45.23 2.20
C TYR A 65 99.40 45.13 3.23
N LYS A 66 99.29 46.09 4.17
CA LYS A 66 98.14 46.20 5.08
C LYS A 66 96.85 46.56 4.33
N ARG A 67 96.90 47.53 3.41
CA ARG A 67 95.78 47.90 2.53
C ARG A 67 95.34 46.73 1.65
N ASP A 68 96.27 46.04 1.02
CA ASP A 68 95.98 44.93 0.10
C ASP A 68 95.45 43.70 0.83
N ASN A 69 95.91 43.43 2.06
CA ASN A 69 95.27 42.42 2.92
C ASN A 69 93.83 42.78 3.28
N VAL A 70 93.52 44.06 3.55
CA VAL A 70 92.13 44.51 3.78
C VAL A 70 91.29 44.38 2.52
N LEU A 71 91.82 44.73 1.35
CA LEU A 71 91.15 44.58 0.06
C LEU A 71 90.92 43.10 -0.30
N LEU A 72 91.89 42.21 -0.07
CA LEU A 72 91.76 40.76 -0.24
C LEU A 72 90.71 40.16 0.71
N LYS A 73 90.70 40.57 1.99
CA LYS A 73 89.65 40.17 2.95
C LYS A 73 88.27 40.63 2.49
N ARG A 74 88.13 41.87 2.01
CA ARG A 74 86.87 42.41 1.46
C ARG A 74 86.45 41.69 0.17
N ALA A 75 87.38 41.36 -0.72
CA ALA A 75 87.12 40.61 -1.95
C ALA A 75 86.65 39.18 -1.66
N ARG A 76 87.27 38.48 -0.69
CA ARG A 76 86.82 37.16 -0.22
C ARG A 76 85.41 37.22 0.40
N GLN A 77 85.13 38.24 1.22
CA GLN A 77 83.79 38.47 1.77
C GLN A 77 82.74 38.75 0.68
N LEU A 78 83.09 39.52 -0.36
CA LEU A 78 82.19 39.79 -1.49
C LEU A 78 81.94 38.55 -2.35
N ARG A 79 82.95 37.70 -2.59
CA ARG A 79 82.77 36.39 -3.26
C ARG A 79 81.86 35.46 -2.46
N SER A 80 82.11 35.31 -1.16
CA SER A 80 81.25 34.50 -0.27
C SER A 80 79.80 34.99 -0.24
N ARG A 81 79.57 36.32 -0.28
CA ARG A 81 78.21 36.88 -0.44
C ARG A 81 77.62 36.56 -1.82
N LEU A 82 78.37 36.74 -2.90
CA LEU A 82 77.92 36.41 -4.27
C LEU A 82 77.55 34.92 -4.40
N GLU A 83 78.34 34.03 -3.79
CA GLU A 83 78.08 32.59 -3.72
C GLU A 83 76.80 32.28 -2.92
N ALA A 84 76.58 32.94 -1.78
CA ALA A 84 75.35 32.81 -1.00
C ALA A 84 74.10 33.34 -1.74
N GLU A 85 74.18 34.50 -2.41
CA GLU A 85 73.05 35.01 -3.21
C GLU A 85 72.77 34.10 -4.43
N ARG A 86 73.81 33.56 -5.10
CA ARG A 86 73.65 32.56 -6.16
C ARG A 86 72.95 31.31 -5.65
N GLN A 87 73.35 30.79 -4.48
CA GLN A 87 72.69 29.64 -3.85
C GLN A 87 71.20 29.94 -3.56
N ARG A 88 70.87 31.14 -3.07
CA ARG A 88 69.47 31.56 -2.88
C ARG A 88 68.70 31.57 -4.20
N VAL A 89 69.24 32.16 -5.26
CA VAL A 89 68.62 32.19 -6.59
C VAL A 89 68.37 30.77 -7.12
N TYR A 90 69.31 29.84 -6.95
CA TYR A 90 69.09 28.44 -7.29
C TYR A 90 67.96 27.81 -6.45
N THR A 91 67.96 28.00 -5.12
CA THR A 91 66.87 27.46 -4.27
C THR A 91 65.50 28.04 -4.58
N CYS A 92 65.41 29.32 -4.99
CA CYS A 92 64.15 29.93 -5.44
C CYS A 92 63.72 29.37 -6.80
N GLY A 93 64.65 29.15 -7.73
CA GLY A 93 64.37 28.51 -9.02
C GLY A 93 63.92 27.05 -8.86
N ASP A 94 64.49 26.31 -7.92
CA ASP A 94 64.11 24.93 -7.59
C ASP A 94 62.88 24.82 -6.67
N ALA A 95 62.38 25.96 -6.15
CA ALA A 95 61.04 26.07 -5.58
C ALA A 95 60.02 26.32 -6.70
N ALA A 96 60.25 27.34 -7.54
CA ALA A 96 59.37 27.69 -8.66
C ALA A 96 59.09 26.51 -9.60
N LYS A 97 60.09 25.67 -9.92
CA LYS A 97 59.88 24.43 -10.70
C LYS A 97 58.90 23.46 -10.03
N LYS A 98 58.95 23.32 -8.70
CA LYS A 98 58.04 22.43 -7.95
C LYS A 98 56.65 23.02 -7.88
N ASP A 99 56.55 24.34 -7.75
CA ASP A 99 55.28 25.05 -7.83
C ASP A 99 54.67 24.88 -9.23
N ASP A 100 55.46 24.97 -10.31
CA ASP A 100 55.03 24.66 -11.68
C ASP A 100 54.61 23.19 -11.86
N GLU A 101 55.37 22.22 -11.31
CA GLU A 101 55.03 20.79 -11.31
C GLU A 101 53.69 20.53 -10.59
N VAL A 102 53.47 21.18 -9.44
CA VAL A 102 52.22 21.11 -8.67
C VAL A 102 51.07 21.78 -9.41
N ILE A 103 51.29 22.95 -10.03
CA ILE A 103 50.28 23.63 -10.88
C ILE A 103 49.92 22.75 -12.09
N GLN A 104 50.88 22.06 -12.70
CA GLN A 104 50.62 21.10 -13.78
C GLN A 104 49.93 19.82 -13.30
N ALA A 105 50.11 19.40 -12.04
CA ALA A 105 49.35 18.31 -11.44
C ALA A 105 47.89 18.73 -11.16
N LEU A 106 47.69 19.90 -10.54
CA LEU A 106 46.37 20.45 -10.23
C LEU A 106 45.55 20.73 -11.50
N LYS A 107 46.20 21.19 -12.58
CA LYS A 107 45.56 21.34 -13.90
C LYS A 107 45.14 19.99 -14.51
N ARG A 108 45.89 18.90 -14.28
CA ARG A 108 45.50 17.57 -14.75
C ARG A 108 44.31 17.02 -13.97
N SER A 109 44.32 17.11 -12.64
CA SER A 109 43.17 16.69 -11.82
C SER A 109 41.91 17.54 -12.09
N LEU A 110 42.05 18.84 -12.38
CA LEU A 110 40.93 19.69 -12.80
C LEU A 110 40.32 19.17 -14.11
N MET A 111 41.14 18.97 -15.15
CA MET A 111 40.71 18.42 -16.43
C MET A 111 40.14 16.98 -16.31
N GLU A 112 40.53 16.21 -15.29
CA GLU A 112 39.95 14.89 -14.99
C GLU A 112 38.55 15.05 -14.38
N HIS A 113 38.42 15.87 -13.33
CA HIS A 113 37.12 16.14 -12.70
C HIS A 113 36.11 16.85 -13.62
N GLU A 114 36.56 17.71 -14.53
CA GLU A 114 35.70 18.31 -15.58
C GLU A 114 35.13 17.24 -16.54
N ARG A 115 35.91 16.20 -16.86
CA ARG A 115 35.43 15.06 -17.67
C ARG A 115 34.52 14.13 -16.87
N ASP A 116 34.82 13.88 -15.60
CA ASP A 116 33.95 13.10 -14.71
C ASP A 116 32.59 13.78 -14.53
N LEU A 117 32.58 15.12 -14.40
CA LEU A 117 31.37 15.93 -14.35
C LEU A 117 30.59 15.90 -15.66
N ALA A 118 31.25 16.07 -16.82
CA ALA A 118 30.61 15.94 -18.12
C ALA A 118 29.96 14.54 -18.30
N ALA A 119 30.69 13.48 -17.97
CA ALA A 119 30.17 12.11 -18.01
C ALA A 119 29.07 11.85 -16.96
N ALA A 120 29.03 12.60 -15.84
CA ALA A 120 27.93 12.53 -14.88
C ALA A 120 26.67 13.20 -15.44
N LEU A 121 26.79 14.37 -16.05
CA LEU A 121 25.69 15.08 -16.72
C LEU A 121 25.14 14.29 -17.92
N GLU A 122 26.01 13.64 -18.70
CA GLU A 122 25.58 12.72 -19.77
C GLU A 122 24.74 11.55 -19.20
N ARG A 123 25.20 10.90 -18.12
CA ARG A 123 24.44 9.82 -17.45
C ARG A 123 23.11 10.33 -16.88
N GLU A 124 23.08 11.52 -16.28
CA GLU A 124 21.85 12.15 -15.78
C GLU A 124 20.86 12.41 -16.91
N SER A 125 21.33 12.89 -18.08
CA SER A 125 20.49 13.09 -19.26
C SER A 125 19.90 11.78 -19.81
N VAL A 126 20.68 10.69 -19.80
CA VAL A 126 20.21 9.35 -20.21
C VAL A 126 19.18 8.82 -19.22
N LEU A 127 19.44 8.91 -17.91
CA LEU A 127 18.49 8.51 -16.87
C LEU A 127 17.18 9.32 -16.94
N HIS A 128 17.24 10.60 -17.28
CA HIS A 128 16.05 11.43 -17.48
C HIS A 128 15.22 10.95 -18.69
N VAL A 129 15.87 10.56 -19.79
CA VAL A 129 15.20 9.95 -20.95
C VAL A 129 14.60 8.59 -20.59
N GLU A 130 15.32 7.74 -19.86
CA GLU A 130 14.79 6.45 -19.37
C GLU A 130 13.56 6.63 -18.49
N VAL A 131 13.56 7.57 -17.54
CA VAL A 131 12.39 7.90 -16.70
C VAL A 131 11.20 8.31 -17.56
N LEU A 132 11.40 9.16 -18.57
CA LEU A 132 10.35 9.56 -19.51
C LEU A 132 9.83 8.39 -20.36
N GLU A 133 10.68 7.42 -20.72
CA GLU A 133 10.21 6.18 -21.36
C GLU A 133 9.41 5.29 -20.39
N TYR A 134 9.84 5.16 -19.12
CA TYR A 134 9.10 4.39 -18.12
C TYR A 134 7.75 5.01 -17.78
N ASP A 135 7.64 6.34 -17.68
CA ASP A 135 6.35 7.01 -17.49
C ASP A 135 5.44 6.87 -18.72
N ARG A 136 5.98 6.92 -19.95
CA ARG A 136 5.20 6.60 -21.17
C ARG A 136 4.71 5.14 -21.18
N ARG A 137 5.57 4.17 -20.82
CA ARG A 137 5.19 2.76 -20.70
C ARG A 137 4.13 2.55 -19.62
N LYS A 138 4.23 3.24 -18.49
CA LYS A 138 3.26 3.26 -17.39
C LYS A 138 1.92 3.85 -17.83
N GLN A 139 1.92 4.98 -18.56
CA GLN A 139 0.70 5.56 -19.14
C GLN A 139 0.03 4.61 -20.14
N HIS A 140 0.81 3.94 -21.01
CA HIS A 140 0.29 2.92 -21.93
C HIS A 140 -0.37 1.75 -21.19
N LEU A 141 0.29 1.21 -20.15
CA LEU A 141 -0.23 0.13 -19.32
C LEU A 141 -1.45 0.54 -18.47
N ILE A 142 -1.60 1.83 -18.15
CA ILE A 142 -2.81 2.37 -17.50
C ILE A 142 -3.97 2.39 -18.51
N LEU A 143 -3.75 2.91 -19.72
CA LEU A 143 -4.76 2.94 -20.78
C LEU A 143 -5.19 1.52 -21.20
N GLU A 144 -4.25 0.59 -21.40
CA GLU A 144 -4.57 -0.82 -21.69
C GLU A 144 -5.37 -1.48 -20.56
N ARG A 145 -5.14 -1.09 -19.30
CA ARG A 145 -5.91 -1.55 -18.14
C ARG A 145 -7.30 -0.92 -18.10
N GLU A 146 -7.43 0.35 -18.44
CA GLU A 146 -8.71 1.07 -18.49
C GLU A 146 -9.59 0.56 -19.63
N ASP A 147 -9.04 0.35 -20.83
CA ASP A 147 -9.70 -0.32 -21.96
C ASP A 147 -10.12 -1.75 -21.60
N ALA A 148 -9.26 -2.51 -20.92
CA ALA A 148 -9.59 -3.87 -20.48
C ALA A 148 -10.71 -3.90 -19.43
N ILE A 149 -10.72 -2.95 -18.48
CA ILE A 149 -11.80 -2.79 -17.50
C ILE A 149 -13.09 -2.38 -18.21
N ALA A 150 -13.07 -1.38 -19.08
CA ALA A 150 -14.24 -0.95 -19.85
C ALA A 150 -14.80 -2.09 -20.73
N ALA A 151 -13.95 -2.94 -21.30
CA ALA A 151 -14.35 -4.11 -22.07
C ALA A 151 -14.93 -5.25 -21.22
N GLU A 152 -14.43 -5.49 -20.00
CA GLU A 152 -15.08 -6.44 -19.07
C GLU A 152 -16.40 -5.86 -18.51
N GLU A 153 -16.45 -4.58 -18.15
CA GLU A 153 -17.71 -3.91 -17.77
C GLU A 153 -18.76 -3.99 -18.88
N ALA A 154 -18.39 -3.70 -20.14
CA ALA A 154 -19.31 -3.80 -21.28
C ALA A 154 -19.83 -5.24 -21.51
N ARG A 155 -19.05 -6.26 -21.12
CA ARG A 155 -19.48 -7.68 -21.14
C ARG A 155 -20.33 -8.06 -19.92
N MET A 156 -20.19 -7.35 -18.80
CA MET A 156 -20.89 -7.63 -17.55
C MET A 156 -22.19 -6.83 -17.41
N ARG A 157 -22.31 -5.63 -17.99
CA ARG A 157 -23.55 -4.83 -18.07
C ARG A 157 -24.79 -5.64 -18.49
N PRO A 158 -24.83 -6.30 -19.66
CA PRO A 158 -26.01 -7.07 -20.07
C PRO A 158 -26.32 -8.27 -19.16
N LYS A 159 -25.33 -8.79 -18.41
CA LYS A 159 -25.55 -9.85 -17.41
C LYS A 159 -26.06 -9.30 -16.09
N MET A 160 -25.59 -8.13 -15.68
CA MET A 160 -26.12 -7.39 -14.53
C MET A 160 -27.57 -6.98 -14.79
N GLU A 161 -27.87 -6.51 -16.00
CA GLU A 161 -29.21 -6.17 -16.47
C GLU A 161 -30.12 -7.41 -16.50
N SER A 162 -29.69 -8.55 -17.07
CA SER A 162 -30.42 -9.83 -17.03
C SER A 162 -30.70 -10.32 -15.61
N MET A 163 -29.69 -10.30 -14.73
CA MET A 163 -29.89 -10.69 -13.32
C MET A 163 -30.78 -9.67 -12.57
N GLN A 164 -30.79 -8.40 -12.96
CA GLN A 164 -31.71 -7.42 -12.40
C GLN A 164 -33.15 -7.65 -12.87
N THR A 165 -33.39 -7.97 -14.15
CA THR A 165 -34.73 -8.33 -14.63
C THR A 165 -35.22 -9.61 -13.95
N GLU A 166 -34.39 -10.66 -13.90
CA GLU A 166 -34.68 -11.92 -13.17
C GLU A 166 -35.02 -11.67 -11.69
N ILE A 167 -34.27 -10.78 -11.00
CA ILE A 167 -34.56 -10.39 -9.61
C ILE A 167 -35.88 -9.62 -9.49
N THR A 168 -36.23 -8.76 -10.46
CA THR A 168 -37.54 -8.06 -10.45
C THR A 168 -38.71 -8.97 -10.79
N GLU A 169 -38.53 -9.96 -11.68
CA GLU A 169 -39.53 -10.96 -12.05
C GLU A 169 -39.78 -11.94 -10.89
N MET A 170 -38.72 -12.49 -10.29
CA MET A 170 -38.79 -13.23 -9.02
C MET A 170 -39.43 -12.39 -7.92
N GLY A 171 -39.09 -11.11 -7.82
CA GLY A 171 -39.67 -10.16 -6.88
C GLY A 171 -41.13 -9.77 -7.17
N ALA A 172 -41.63 -10.04 -8.37
CA ALA A 172 -43.05 -9.93 -8.72
C ALA A 172 -43.78 -11.23 -8.34
N HIS A 173 -43.29 -12.40 -8.78
CA HIS A 173 -43.88 -13.69 -8.41
C HIS A 173 -43.90 -13.94 -6.89
N ILE A 174 -42.90 -13.48 -6.13
CA ILE A 174 -42.94 -13.57 -4.64
C ILE A 174 -44.07 -12.72 -4.05
N LYS A 175 -44.43 -11.58 -4.66
CA LYS A 175 -45.58 -10.76 -4.21
C LYS A 175 -46.91 -11.36 -4.66
N GLU A 176 -46.93 -11.98 -5.83
CA GLU A 176 -48.09 -12.65 -6.41
C GLU A 176 -48.45 -13.88 -5.56
N LEU A 177 -47.49 -14.75 -5.28
CA LEU A 177 -47.60 -15.89 -4.35
C LEU A 177 -47.94 -15.45 -2.92
N ALA A 178 -47.45 -14.29 -2.45
CA ALA A 178 -47.86 -13.74 -1.15
C ALA A 178 -49.33 -13.29 -1.15
N ALA A 179 -49.79 -12.63 -2.21
CA ALA A 179 -51.19 -12.23 -2.36
C ALA A 179 -52.14 -13.43 -2.56
N GLU A 180 -51.66 -14.55 -3.13
CA GLU A 180 -52.38 -15.82 -3.16
C GLU A 180 -52.43 -16.47 -1.77
N LEU A 181 -51.32 -16.47 -1.02
CA LEU A 181 -51.27 -16.96 0.35
C LEU A 181 -52.21 -16.17 1.28
N ASP A 182 -52.22 -14.83 1.17
CA ASP A 182 -53.09 -13.95 1.95
C ASP A 182 -54.58 -14.20 1.62
N LYS A 183 -54.92 -14.47 0.34
CA LYS A 183 -56.27 -14.90 -0.05
C LYS A 183 -56.64 -16.25 0.55
N SER A 184 -55.80 -17.27 0.42
CA SER A 184 -56.09 -18.59 1.01
C SER A 184 -56.11 -18.58 2.54
N HIS A 185 -55.45 -17.62 3.19
CA HIS A 185 -55.64 -17.37 4.62
C HIS A 185 -56.97 -16.69 4.92
N ALA A 186 -57.41 -15.70 4.14
CA ALA A 186 -58.75 -15.11 4.29
C ALA A 186 -59.86 -16.15 4.06
N GLU A 187 -59.74 -16.98 3.02
CA GLU A 187 -60.65 -18.12 2.75
C GLU A 187 -60.66 -19.13 3.92
N GLN A 188 -59.51 -19.39 4.56
CA GLN A 188 -59.44 -20.21 5.77
C GLN A 188 -60.11 -19.55 6.98
N GLU A 189 -59.95 -18.25 7.18
CA GLU A 189 -60.63 -17.52 8.26
C GLU A 189 -62.16 -17.50 8.05
N GLU A 190 -62.63 -17.24 6.83
CA GLU A 190 -64.05 -17.31 6.47
C GLU A 190 -64.61 -18.73 6.74
N LEU A 191 -63.98 -19.77 6.21
CA LEU A 191 -64.39 -21.17 6.45
C LEU A 191 -64.37 -21.57 7.93
N VAL A 192 -63.44 -21.03 8.75
CA VAL A 192 -63.42 -21.25 10.20
C VAL A 192 -64.59 -20.51 10.89
N THR A 193 -65.00 -19.33 10.42
CA THR A 193 -66.21 -18.67 10.92
C THR A 193 -67.49 -19.39 10.50
N GLU A 194 -67.56 -19.97 9.30
CA GLU A 194 -68.67 -20.84 8.89
C GLU A 194 -68.71 -22.11 9.73
N GLU A 195 -67.58 -22.78 9.96
CA GLU A 195 -67.50 -23.97 10.80
C GLU A 195 -67.93 -23.68 12.25
N ALA A 196 -67.59 -22.50 12.79
CA ALA A 196 -68.07 -22.03 14.08
C ALA A 196 -69.59 -21.82 14.10
N GLN A 197 -70.15 -21.14 13.09
CA GLN A 197 -71.60 -20.97 12.94
C GLN A 197 -72.32 -22.32 12.83
N LYS A 198 -71.78 -23.28 12.08
CA LYS A 198 -72.35 -24.64 11.97
C LYS A 198 -72.23 -25.44 13.26
N LYS A 199 -71.17 -25.25 14.06
CA LYS A 199 -71.08 -25.82 15.42
C LYS A 199 -72.13 -25.23 16.35
N GLU A 200 -72.43 -23.93 16.23
CA GLU A 200 -73.50 -23.28 17.00
C GLU A 200 -74.91 -23.70 16.55
N GLU A 201 -75.16 -23.84 15.25
CA GLU A 201 -76.39 -24.48 14.72
C GLU A 201 -76.55 -25.89 15.28
N ILE A 202 -75.50 -26.73 15.25
CA ILE A 202 -75.51 -28.09 15.80
C ILE A 202 -75.79 -28.10 17.31
N ALA A 203 -75.24 -27.14 18.07
CA ALA A 203 -75.54 -26.99 19.50
C ALA A 203 -77.02 -26.64 19.76
N ASN A 204 -77.59 -25.75 18.94
CA ASN A 204 -79.01 -25.39 19.00
C ASN A 204 -79.92 -26.55 18.58
N PHE A 205 -79.53 -27.35 17.58
CA PHE A 205 -80.20 -28.61 17.23
C PHE A 205 -80.09 -29.66 18.34
N ALA A 206 -78.95 -29.76 19.03
CA ALA A 206 -78.79 -30.66 20.18
C ALA A 206 -79.66 -30.25 21.38
N ALA A 207 -79.79 -28.95 21.65
CA ALA A 207 -80.66 -28.41 22.69
C ALA A 207 -82.15 -28.67 22.40
N THR A 208 -82.59 -28.45 21.15
CA THR A 208 -83.96 -28.79 20.74
C THR A 208 -84.21 -30.30 20.70
N LEU A 209 -83.21 -31.12 20.37
CA LEU A 209 -83.29 -32.59 20.53
C LEU A 209 -83.42 -33.02 22.00
N ALA A 210 -82.75 -32.35 22.94
CA ALA A 210 -82.91 -32.60 24.37
C ALA A 210 -84.33 -32.24 24.84
N GLN A 211 -84.85 -31.09 24.39
CA GLN A 211 -86.21 -30.64 24.68
C GLN A 211 -87.28 -31.59 24.08
N ALA A 212 -87.07 -32.06 22.85
CA ALA A 212 -87.93 -33.06 22.20
C ALA A 212 -87.86 -34.43 22.92
N ARG A 213 -86.69 -34.87 23.38
CA ARG A 213 -86.54 -36.08 24.21
C ARG A 213 -87.29 -35.96 25.55
N GLN A 214 -87.27 -34.78 26.17
CA GLN A 214 -88.01 -34.51 27.40
C GLN A 214 -89.54 -34.49 27.17
N GLN A 215 -90.01 -34.10 25.98
CA GLN A 215 -91.42 -34.24 25.58
C GLN A 215 -91.78 -35.70 25.27
N LEU A 216 -90.89 -36.45 24.61
CA LEU A 216 -91.09 -37.88 24.30
C LEU A 216 -91.24 -38.74 25.56
N LEU A 217 -90.49 -38.43 26.62
CA LEU A 217 -90.53 -39.13 27.91
C LEU A 217 -91.95 -39.17 28.52
N ASN A 218 -92.78 -38.17 28.25
CA ASN A 218 -94.15 -38.06 28.78
C ASN A 218 -95.18 -38.93 28.04
N VAL A 219 -94.78 -39.63 26.97
CA VAL A 219 -95.68 -40.46 26.13
C VAL A 219 -95.33 -41.96 26.19
N GLN A 220 -94.21 -42.33 26.82
CA GLN A 220 -93.69 -43.71 26.86
C GLN A 220 -94.27 -44.60 27.98
N ASN A 221 -95.59 -44.57 28.18
CA ASN A 221 -96.30 -45.45 29.15
C ASN A 221 -97.21 -46.51 28.50
N ASP A 222 -97.07 -46.72 27.18
CA ASP A 222 -97.74 -47.75 26.38
C ASP A 222 -96.76 -48.26 25.30
N PRO A 223 -96.87 -49.50 24.77
CA PRO A 223 -97.59 -50.67 25.29
C PRO A 223 -96.78 -51.99 25.18
N ASP A 224 -97.37 -53.11 25.64
CA ASP A 224 -96.81 -54.48 25.54
C ASP A 224 -96.68 -55.05 24.10
N ARG A 225 -96.79 -54.21 23.07
CA ARG A 225 -96.91 -54.59 21.66
C ARG A 225 -95.57 -54.74 20.93
N ALA A 226 -94.48 -54.20 21.50
CA ALA A 226 -93.15 -54.14 20.86
C ALA A 226 -92.35 -55.47 20.90
N ARG A 227 -92.78 -56.47 21.69
CA ARG A 227 -92.02 -57.73 21.90
C ARG A 227 -91.77 -58.58 20.64
N LYS A 228 -92.40 -58.24 19.50
CA LYS A 228 -92.20 -58.89 18.18
C LYS A 228 -91.30 -58.12 17.22
N GLN A 229 -90.73 -56.97 17.63
CA GLN A 229 -89.73 -56.23 16.84
C GLN A 229 -88.30 -56.47 17.36
N LEU A 230 -88.14 -57.09 18.53
CA LEU A 230 -86.85 -57.32 19.19
C LEU A 230 -85.90 -58.19 18.35
N ASP A 231 -86.43 -59.22 17.69
CA ASP A 231 -85.64 -60.21 16.93
C ASP A 231 -84.96 -59.58 15.70
N LEU A 232 -85.55 -58.53 15.12
CA LEU A 232 -84.97 -57.77 14.02
C LEU A 232 -83.79 -56.89 14.49
N VAL A 233 -83.81 -56.45 15.76
CA VAL A 233 -82.76 -55.62 16.37
C VAL A 233 -81.52 -56.42 16.76
N GLN A 234 -81.65 -57.73 17.05
CA GLN A 234 -80.49 -58.59 17.29
C GLN A 234 -79.60 -58.72 16.04
N GLY A 235 -80.20 -58.72 14.85
CA GLY A 235 -79.47 -58.71 13.58
C GLY A 235 -78.69 -57.41 13.33
N SER A 236 -79.29 -56.25 13.60
CA SER A 236 -78.63 -54.95 13.43
C SER A 236 -77.57 -54.69 14.50
N LEU A 237 -77.74 -55.17 15.73
CA LEU A 237 -76.73 -55.08 16.79
C LEU A 237 -75.43 -55.80 16.40
N ALA A 238 -75.52 -56.98 15.79
CA ALA A 238 -74.36 -57.72 15.27
C ALA A 238 -73.73 -57.05 14.03
N GLY A 239 -74.47 -56.21 13.30
CA GLY A 239 -73.93 -55.31 12.28
C GLY A 239 -73.11 -54.18 12.91
N ALA A 240 -73.75 -53.41 13.78
CA ALA A 240 -73.16 -52.28 14.50
C ALA A 240 -71.91 -52.66 15.31
N GLN A 241 -71.83 -53.87 15.85
CA GLN A 241 -70.61 -54.36 16.54
C GLN A 241 -69.41 -54.55 15.60
N ARG A 242 -69.62 -54.94 14.34
CA ARG A 242 -68.52 -55.02 13.34
C ARG A 242 -68.15 -53.64 12.81
N GLU A 243 -69.13 -52.76 12.66
CA GLU A 243 -68.89 -51.36 12.30
C GLU A 243 -68.14 -50.62 13.40
N LEU A 244 -68.44 -50.88 14.68
CA LEU A 244 -67.72 -50.38 15.84
C LEU A 244 -66.27 -50.87 15.85
N ALA A 245 -66.01 -52.17 15.72
CA ALA A 245 -64.64 -52.69 15.62
C ALA A 245 -63.88 -52.08 14.42
N GLY A 246 -64.57 -51.89 13.29
CA GLY A 246 -64.04 -51.21 12.10
C GLY A 246 -63.92 -49.69 12.20
N THR A 247 -64.46 -49.04 13.25
CA THR A 247 -64.13 -47.65 13.61
C THR A 247 -63.04 -47.59 14.68
N GLU A 248 -62.99 -48.54 15.61
CA GLU A 248 -61.89 -48.68 16.59
C GLU A 248 -60.55 -48.95 15.88
N GLU A 249 -60.53 -49.82 14.86
CA GLU A 249 -59.34 -50.06 14.01
C GLU A 249 -58.92 -48.80 13.23
N LYS A 250 -59.88 -47.98 12.76
CA LYS A 250 -59.59 -46.69 12.11
C LYS A 250 -59.11 -45.63 13.10
N ILE A 251 -59.62 -45.63 14.33
CA ILE A 251 -59.17 -44.76 15.42
C ILE A 251 -57.75 -45.15 15.84
N ALA A 252 -57.42 -46.44 15.93
CA ALA A 252 -56.06 -46.92 16.16
C ALA A 252 -55.11 -46.50 15.03
N ALA A 253 -55.49 -46.74 13.76
CA ALA A 253 -54.70 -46.30 12.61
C ALA A 253 -54.53 -44.77 12.54
N GLN A 254 -55.52 -43.99 12.99
CA GLN A 254 -55.39 -42.53 13.14
C GLN A 254 -54.54 -42.13 14.34
N ALA A 255 -54.56 -42.86 15.46
CA ALA A 255 -53.68 -42.63 16.60
C ALA A 255 -52.21 -42.88 16.23
N ASP A 256 -51.90 -43.96 15.50
CA ASP A 256 -50.56 -44.23 14.95
C ASP A 256 -50.14 -43.14 13.94
N ARG A 257 -51.09 -42.64 13.15
CA ARG A 257 -50.87 -41.50 12.23
C ARG A 257 -50.57 -40.21 12.98
N ILE A 258 -51.26 -39.94 14.10
CA ILE A 258 -50.99 -38.80 14.97
C ILE A 258 -49.63 -38.95 15.63
N GLN A 259 -49.31 -40.11 16.22
CA GLN A 259 -48.03 -40.35 16.91
C GLN A 259 -46.83 -40.23 15.95
N THR A 260 -46.96 -40.71 14.71
CA THR A 260 -45.93 -40.52 13.67
C THR A 260 -45.80 -39.07 13.20
N LEU A 261 -46.91 -38.31 13.12
CA LEU A 261 -46.89 -36.86 12.85
C LEU A 261 -46.33 -36.03 14.02
N GLU A 262 -46.57 -36.44 15.27
CA GLU A 262 -45.97 -35.82 16.45
C GLU A 262 -44.46 -36.05 16.50
N LEU A 263 -44.00 -37.25 16.17
CA LEU A 263 -42.57 -37.55 16.08
C LEU A 263 -41.88 -36.75 14.96
N GLN A 264 -42.56 -36.55 13.81
CA GLN A 264 -42.11 -35.65 12.74
C GLN A 264 -42.18 -34.16 13.14
N ARG A 265 -43.16 -33.74 13.94
CA ARG A 265 -43.23 -32.38 14.49
C ARG A 265 -42.06 -32.12 15.44
N ASN A 266 -41.72 -33.09 16.28
CA ASN A 266 -40.64 -32.97 17.26
C ASN A 266 -39.27 -32.91 16.57
N SER A 267 -38.99 -33.76 15.58
CA SER A 267 -37.74 -33.65 14.80
C SER A 267 -37.65 -32.32 14.03
N ARG A 268 -38.75 -31.86 13.40
CA ARG A 268 -38.81 -30.53 12.77
C ARG A 268 -38.61 -29.38 13.76
N ALA A 269 -39.03 -29.52 15.01
CA ALA A 269 -38.79 -28.53 16.07
C ALA A 269 -37.33 -28.50 16.51
N GLU A 270 -36.68 -29.67 16.62
CA GLU A 270 -35.24 -29.78 16.89
C GLU A 270 -34.40 -29.21 15.73
N ASP A 271 -34.75 -29.53 14.48
CA ASP A 271 -34.14 -28.94 13.28
C ASP A 271 -34.33 -27.43 13.22
N HIS A 272 -35.52 -26.91 13.59
CA HIS A 272 -35.77 -25.48 13.65
C HIS A 272 -34.93 -24.79 14.74
N GLU A 273 -34.82 -25.38 15.93
CA GLU A 273 -33.91 -24.88 16.98
C GLU A 273 -32.43 -24.95 16.55
N ALA A 274 -32.01 -26.00 15.84
CA ALA A 274 -30.67 -26.12 15.28
C ALA A 274 -30.40 -25.06 14.19
N ALA A 275 -31.35 -24.82 13.29
CA ALA A 275 -31.28 -23.78 12.26
C ALA A 275 -31.23 -22.38 12.89
N LYS A 276 -32.08 -22.12 13.89
CA LYS A 276 -32.13 -20.87 14.66
C LYS A 276 -30.81 -20.59 15.40
N LYS A 277 -30.19 -21.62 15.99
CA LYS A 277 -28.84 -21.54 16.58
C LYS A 277 -27.75 -21.27 15.52
N ARG A 278 -27.81 -21.90 14.34
CA ARG A 278 -26.92 -21.61 13.21
C ARG A 278 -27.07 -20.15 12.72
N VAL A 279 -28.30 -19.63 12.62
CA VAL A 279 -28.59 -18.23 12.25
C VAL A 279 -28.13 -17.24 13.32
N GLN A 280 -28.21 -17.60 14.60
CA GLN A 280 -27.63 -16.79 15.69
C GLN A 280 -26.10 -16.76 15.63
N ALA A 281 -25.46 -17.90 15.33
CA ALA A 281 -24.00 -17.97 15.16
C ALA A 281 -23.52 -17.15 13.95
N THR A 282 -24.19 -17.24 12.79
CA THR A 282 -23.82 -16.43 11.62
C THR A 282 -24.11 -14.94 11.81
N ARG A 283 -25.16 -14.57 12.56
CA ARG A 283 -25.38 -13.18 12.99
C ARG A 283 -24.24 -12.67 13.89
N ALA A 284 -23.83 -13.45 14.90
CA ALA A 284 -22.71 -13.11 15.76
C ALA A 284 -21.39 -12.96 14.99
N GLU A 285 -21.12 -13.84 14.02
CA GLU A 285 -19.98 -13.68 13.09
C GLU A 285 -20.10 -12.41 12.22
N MET A 286 -21.29 -12.10 11.70
CA MET A 286 -21.51 -10.91 10.88
C MET A 286 -21.37 -9.62 11.71
N ASP A 287 -21.80 -9.62 12.96
CA ASP A 287 -21.64 -8.46 13.87
C ASP A 287 -20.19 -8.32 14.37
N ALA A 288 -19.44 -9.42 14.49
CA ALA A 288 -17.99 -9.37 14.65
C ALA A 288 -17.30 -8.79 13.40
N LYS A 289 -17.67 -9.24 12.19
CA LYS A 289 -17.15 -8.72 10.91
C LYS A 289 -17.49 -7.24 10.69
N ARG A 290 -18.69 -6.82 11.09
CA ARG A 290 -19.13 -5.40 11.11
C ARG A 290 -18.29 -4.57 12.08
N LYS A 291 -18.00 -5.08 13.29
CA LYS A 291 -17.11 -4.40 14.25
C LYS A 291 -15.69 -4.26 13.70
N THR A 292 -15.15 -5.31 13.07
CA THR A 292 -13.83 -5.19 12.41
C THR A 292 -13.84 -4.23 11.22
N LEU A 293 -14.91 -4.20 10.42
CA LEU A 293 -15.07 -3.23 9.35
C LEU A 293 -15.19 -1.80 9.87
N ALA A 294 -15.91 -1.57 10.97
CA ALA A 294 -15.99 -0.26 11.62
C ALA A 294 -14.62 0.19 12.13
N THR A 295 -13.86 -0.67 12.80
CA THR A 295 -12.48 -0.33 13.23
C THR A 295 -11.54 -0.07 12.06
N MET A 296 -11.72 -0.77 10.93
CA MET A 296 -10.95 -0.53 9.71
C MET A 296 -11.37 0.74 8.98
N SER A 297 -12.65 1.15 9.06
CA SER A 297 -13.13 2.45 8.57
C SER A 297 -12.49 3.57 9.39
N THR A 298 -12.56 3.51 10.72
CA THR A 298 -11.95 4.52 11.59
C THR A 298 -10.43 4.59 11.45
N SER A 299 -9.74 3.47 11.18
CA SER A 299 -8.31 3.53 10.89
C SER A 299 -8.01 4.07 9.49
N LEU A 300 -8.88 3.83 8.50
CA LEU A 300 -8.77 4.41 7.15
C LEU A 300 -9.03 5.92 7.18
N GLU A 301 -10.01 6.38 7.96
CA GLU A 301 -10.33 7.79 8.21
C GLU A 301 -9.10 8.50 8.82
N VAL A 302 -8.51 7.94 9.88
CA VAL A 302 -7.25 8.47 10.45
C VAL A 302 -6.07 8.37 9.46
N GLU A 303 -6.01 7.35 8.62
CA GLU A 303 -5.01 7.24 7.52
C GLU A 303 -5.24 8.25 6.37
N LEU A 304 -6.45 8.82 6.26
CA LEU A 304 -6.76 9.89 5.30
C LEU A 304 -6.48 11.27 5.93
N GLU A 305 -6.87 11.51 7.18
CA GLU A 305 -6.56 12.72 7.94
C GLU A 305 -5.04 12.91 8.08
N THR A 306 -4.30 11.85 8.44
CA THR A 306 -2.83 11.92 8.50
C THR A 306 -2.19 12.12 7.13
N ARG A 307 -2.74 11.57 6.05
CA ARG A 307 -2.27 11.88 4.68
C ARG A 307 -2.53 13.33 4.31
N GLN A 308 -3.70 13.88 4.63
CA GLN A 308 -4.03 15.29 4.43
C GLN A 308 -3.06 16.19 5.20
N ALA A 309 -2.83 15.93 6.49
CA ALA A 309 -1.84 16.66 7.29
C ALA A 309 -0.42 16.58 6.71
N THR A 310 0.00 15.43 6.14
CA THR A 310 1.29 15.35 5.43
C THR A 310 1.31 16.12 4.09
N GLN A 311 0.19 16.21 3.37
CA GLN A 311 0.10 17.02 2.15
C GLN A 311 0.11 18.52 2.47
N GLU A 312 -0.59 18.95 3.52
CA GLU A 312 -0.55 20.32 4.05
C GLU A 312 0.88 20.67 4.48
N ARG A 313 1.55 19.81 5.25
CA ARG A 313 2.94 20.01 5.66
C ARG A 313 3.92 20.05 4.48
N VAL A 314 3.68 19.30 3.41
CA VAL A 314 4.47 19.40 2.17
C VAL A 314 4.20 20.74 1.47
N ALA A 315 2.95 21.20 1.40
CA ALA A 315 2.62 22.51 0.82
C ALA A 315 3.21 23.70 1.61
N GLU A 316 3.24 23.61 2.95
CA GLU A 316 3.97 24.55 3.82
C GLU A 316 5.48 24.55 3.50
N LEU A 317 6.09 23.36 3.40
CA LEU A 317 7.51 23.23 3.07
C LEU A 317 7.83 23.75 1.67
N ASP A 318 6.96 23.55 0.68
CA ASP A 318 7.09 24.14 -0.65
C ASP A 318 6.99 25.68 -0.62
N GLN A 319 6.11 26.26 0.21
CA GLN A 319 6.09 27.72 0.42
C GLN A 319 7.37 28.22 1.11
N VAL A 320 7.92 27.49 2.08
CA VAL A 320 9.21 27.80 2.70
C VAL A 320 10.36 27.68 1.69
N ILE A 321 10.34 26.68 0.80
CA ILE A 321 11.32 26.52 -0.28
C ILE A 321 11.21 27.65 -1.31
N VAL A 322 10.01 28.11 -1.66
CA VAL A 322 9.82 29.24 -2.59
C VAL A 322 10.28 30.56 -1.96
N THR A 323 9.89 30.84 -0.70
CA THR A 323 10.30 32.07 0.00
C THR A 323 11.80 32.12 0.28
N THR A 324 12.43 31.00 0.67
CA THR A 324 13.90 30.92 0.83
C THR A 324 14.65 31.03 -0.50
N LYS A 325 14.10 30.51 -1.62
CA LYS A 325 14.66 30.78 -2.97
C LYS A 325 14.59 32.26 -3.34
N ILE A 326 13.48 32.93 -3.06
CA ILE A 326 13.33 34.38 -3.30
C ILE A 326 14.33 35.18 -2.45
N ALA A 327 14.50 34.83 -1.17
CA ALA A 327 15.51 35.44 -0.30
C ALA A 327 16.94 35.20 -0.79
N LEU A 328 17.26 33.97 -1.22
CA LEU A 328 18.57 33.64 -1.80
C LEU A 328 18.84 34.44 -3.09
N GLN A 329 17.82 34.65 -3.94
CA GLN A 329 17.96 35.50 -5.13
C GLN A 329 18.14 36.98 -4.77
N GLN A 330 17.50 37.48 -3.71
CA GLN A 330 17.71 38.85 -3.22
C GLN A 330 19.12 39.06 -2.65
N GLU A 331 19.64 38.09 -1.90
CA GLU A 331 21.02 38.10 -1.41
C GLU A 331 22.05 37.98 -2.56
N GLN A 332 21.77 37.12 -3.56
CA GLN A 332 22.57 37.04 -4.78
C GLN A 332 22.59 38.40 -5.50
N ASP A 333 21.42 39.01 -5.77
CA ASP A 333 21.28 40.37 -6.31
C ASP A 333 22.04 41.42 -5.48
N GLY A 334 22.10 41.26 -4.16
CA GLY A 334 22.85 42.10 -3.23
C GLY A 334 24.36 41.96 -3.39
N VAL A 335 24.88 40.74 -3.41
CA VAL A 335 26.29 40.43 -3.73
C VAL A 335 26.64 40.98 -5.11
N ASP A 336 25.77 40.78 -6.10
CA ASP A 336 25.93 41.23 -7.48
C ASP A 336 25.99 42.77 -7.59
N ARG A 337 25.35 43.51 -6.67
CA ARG A 337 25.49 44.97 -6.56
C ARG A 337 26.82 45.35 -5.91
N ILE A 338 27.19 44.68 -4.82
CA ILE A 338 28.44 44.89 -4.08
C ILE A 338 29.66 44.57 -4.97
N GLU A 339 29.61 43.55 -5.83
CA GLU A 339 30.68 43.24 -6.77
C GLU A 339 30.82 44.32 -7.86
N ARG A 340 29.71 44.82 -8.40
CA ARG A 340 29.72 45.96 -9.35
C ARG A 340 30.23 47.24 -8.69
N GLU A 341 30.03 47.43 -7.39
CA GLU A 341 30.61 48.54 -6.62
C GLU A 341 32.10 48.31 -6.32
N ARG A 342 32.51 47.10 -5.93
CA ARG A 342 33.91 46.70 -5.81
C ARG A 342 34.66 46.95 -7.11
N GLU A 343 34.08 46.61 -8.26
CA GLU A 343 34.65 46.92 -9.57
C GLU A 343 34.78 48.42 -9.84
N LYS A 344 33.75 49.24 -9.54
CA LYS A 344 33.86 50.71 -9.66
C LYS A 344 34.99 51.24 -8.79
N CYS A 345 35.08 50.80 -7.53
CA CYS A 345 36.14 51.18 -6.60
C CYS A 345 37.53 50.70 -7.06
N MET A 346 37.66 49.49 -7.63
CA MET A 346 38.91 48.99 -8.19
C MET A 346 39.34 49.76 -9.44
N ARG A 347 38.40 50.12 -10.33
CA ARG A 347 38.68 50.98 -11.50
C ARG A 347 39.17 52.36 -11.05
N LEU A 348 38.50 52.98 -10.07
CA LEU A 348 38.90 54.25 -9.47
C LEU A 348 40.29 54.14 -8.80
N PHE A 349 40.54 53.08 -8.04
CA PHE A 349 41.83 52.80 -7.43
C PHE A 349 42.94 52.68 -8.49
N SER A 350 42.74 51.91 -9.57
CA SER A 350 43.71 51.82 -10.66
C SER A 350 43.94 53.15 -11.40
N THR A 351 42.94 54.04 -11.48
CA THR A 351 43.17 55.41 -12.00
C THR A 351 43.95 56.29 -11.03
N LEU A 352 43.74 56.13 -9.72
CA LEU A 352 44.50 56.83 -8.67
C LEU A 352 45.94 56.32 -8.54
N GLU A 353 46.17 55.02 -8.75
CA GLU A 353 47.54 54.47 -8.79
C GLU A 353 48.32 54.98 -10.01
N ARG A 354 47.67 55.07 -11.18
CA ARG A 354 48.26 55.71 -12.36
C ARG A 354 48.58 57.18 -12.09
N SER A 355 47.64 57.98 -11.59
CA SER A 355 47.93 59.41 -11.30
C SER A 355 48.99 59.60 -10.20
N ARG A 356 49.12 58.67 -9.25
CA ARG A 356 50.22 58.61 -8.28
C ARG A 356 51.55 58.26 -8.95
N GLU A 357 51.54 57.40 -9.96
CA GLU A 357 52.73 57.04 -10.73
C GLU A 357 53.13 58.19 -11.67
N ASP A 358 52.20 58.80 -12.38
CA ASP A 358 52.42 60.00 -13.20
C ASP A 358 53.03 61.12 -12.34
N ALA A 359 52.43 61.44 -11.18
CA ALA A 359 52.95 62.44 -10.24
C ALA A 359 54.32 62.09 -9.65
N ARG A 360 54.69 60.79 -9.53
CA ARG A 360 56.05 60.37 -9.17
C ARG A 360 57.04 60.57 -10.30
N HIS A 361 56.66 60.34 -11.55
CA HIS A 361 57.52 60.64 -12.70
C HIS A 361 57.73 62.16 -12.84
N GLU A 362 56.72 62.96 -12.53
CA GLU A 362 56.86 64.42 -12.40
C GLU A 362 57.80 64.81 -11.23
N GLU A 363 57.66 64.20 -10.05
CA GLU A 363 58.56 64.42 -8.90
C GLU A 363 60.02 64.05 -9.23
N GLU A 364 60.26 62.89 -9.85
CA GLU A 364 61.59 62.44 -10.27
C GLU A 364 62.20 63.35 -11.36
N PHE A 365 61.39 63.81 -12.32
CA PHE A 365 61.79 64.79 -13.34
C PHE A 365 62.18 66.14 -12.72
N LEU A 366 61.37 66.66 -11.79
CA LEU A 366 61.67 67.88 -11.04
C LEU A 366 62.91 67.73 -10.15
N LEU A 367 63.15 66.55 -9.56
CA LEU A 367 64.35 66.28 -8.77
C LEU A 367 65.63 66.29 -9.64
N GLU A 368 65.60 65.73 -10.85
CA GLU A 368 66.77 65.82 -11.76
C GLU A 368 66.95 67.23 -12.33
N GLN A 369 65.89 68.01 -12.56
CA GLN A 369 66.00 69.45 -12.85
C GLN A 369 66.65 70.22 -11.69
N ILE A 370 66.19 70.02 -10.44
CA ILE A 370 66.80 70.62 -9.24
C ILE A 370 68.28 70.21 -9.12
N ARG A 371 68.63 68.97 -9.51
CA ARG A 371 70.01 68.48 -9.52
C ARG A 371 70.87 69.13 -10.61
N LEU A 372 70.30 69.45 -11.77
CA LEU A 372 70.98 70.23 -12.83
C LEU A 372 71.25 71.66 -12.34
N VAL A 373 70.22 72.37 -11.85
CA VAL A 373 70.36 73.73 -11.30
C VAL A 373 71.35 73.78 -10.12
N ARG A 374 71.40 72.75 -9.27
CA ARG A 374 72.42 72.66 -8.21
C ARG A 374 73.84 72.52 -8.76
N LYS A 375 74.07 71.76 -9.84
CA LYS A 375 75.40 71.68 -10.49
C LYS A 375 75.82 73.02 -11.08
N GLU A 376 74.88 73.77 -11.67
CA GLU A 376 75.13 75.13 -12.17
C GLU A 376 75.47 76.08 -11.00
N GLN A 377 74.76 75.97 -9.89
CA GLN A 377 75.01 76.74 -8.67
C GLN A 377 76.37 76.38 -8.00
N GLU A 378 76.77 75.11 -8.02
CA GLU A 378 78.10 74.63 -7.60
C GLU A 378 79.21 75.18 -8.52
N GLN A 379 78.98 75.25 -9.84
CA GLN A 379 79.93 75.87 -10.78
C GLN A 379 80.07 77.38 -10.52
N VAL A 380 78.97 78.12 -10.39
CA VAL A 380 78.98 79.57 -10.10
C VAL A 380 79.67 79.87 -8.76
N THR A 381 79.38 79.12 -7.71
CA THR A 381 80.03 79.29 -6.40
C THR A 381 81.51 78.89 -6.40
N SER A 382 81.93 77.94 -7.25
CA SER A 382 83.35 77.64 -7.44
C SER A 382 84.10 78.80 -8.11
N GLY A 383 83.43 79.57 -8.99
CA GLY A 383 83.97 80.77 -9.64
C GLY A 383 84.10 81.96 -8.69
N THR A 384 83.07 82.26 -7.89
CA THR A 384 83.15 83.36 -6.91
C THR A 384 84.25 83.12 -5.87
N ALA A 385 84.44 81.87 -5.42
CA ALA A 385 85.50 81.46 -4.50
C ALA A 385 86.94 81.49 -5.10
N GLN A 386 87.09 81.82 -6.39
CA GLN A 386 88.38 82.18 -6.99
C GLN A 386 88.61 83.69 -6.89
N VAL A 387 87.63 84.50 -7.32
CA VAL A 387 87.69 85.98 -7.28
C VAL A 387 87.92 86.52 -5.86
N GLU A 388 87.31 85.93 -4.83
CA GLU A 388 87.53 86.33 -3.43
C GLU A 388 88.99 86.18 -2.96
N LYS A 389 89.73 85.21 -3.52
CA LYS A 389 91.15 84.97 -3.16
C LYS A 389 92.07 86.03 -3.76
N GLU A 390 91.75 86.52 -4.96
CA GLU A 390 92.48 87.60 -5.64
C GLU A 390 92.30 88.92 -4.89
N ILE A 391 91.06 89.22 -4.45
CA ILE A 391 90.74 90.40 -3.61
C ILE A 391 91.49 90.33 -2.26
N LEU A 392 91.62 89.14 -1.65
CA LEU A 392 92.36 88.94 -0.40
C LEU A 392 93.89 89.05 -0.54
N ALA A 393 94.44 88.82 -1.74
CA ALA A 393 95.86 89.07 -2.01
C ALA A 393 96.13 90.58 -2.03
N HIS A 394 95.39 91.34 -2.85
CA HIS A 394 95.60 92.78 -3.02
C HIS A 394 95.43 93.60 -1.72
N ARG A 395 94.58 93.15 -0.78
CA ARG A 395 94.47 93.80 0.54
C ARG A 395 95.76 93.71 1.37
N LYS A 396 96.47 92.58 1.34
CA LYS A 396 97.69 92.38 2.15
C LYS A 396 98.86 93.24 1.67
N ASP A 397 98.96 93.46 0.36
CA ASP A 397 100.01 94.29 -0.25
C ASP A 397 99.84 95.80 0.03
N ALA A 398 98.68 96.24 0.52
CA ALA A 398 98.44 97.61 0.98
C ALA A 398 98.88 97.81 2.43
N GLU A 399 98.51 96.91 3.34
CA GLU A 399 98.85 96.98 4.78
C GLU A 399 100.36 96.88 5.05
N ALA A 400 101.10 96.19 4.19
CA ALA A 400 102.56 96.10 4.27
C ALA A 400 103.28 97.44 4.02
N ARG A 401 102.64 98.39 3.31
CA ARG A 401 103.25 99.68 2.94
C ARG A 401 103.07 100.74 4.02
N THR A 402 101.91 100.76 4.68
CA THR A 402 101.59 101.78 5.71
C THR A 402 102.35 101.59 7.02
N LYS A 403 102.74 100.36 7.38
CA LYS A 403 103.48 100.07 8.63
C LYS A 403 104.97 100.44 8.62
N LYS A 404 105.55 100.82 7.48
CA LYS A 404 107.00 101.14 7.37
C LYS A 404 107.36 102.63 7.57
N LEU A 405 106.38 103.53 7.71
CA LEU A 405 106.62 104.98 7.69
C LEU A 405 106.47 105.68 9.07
N LEU A 406 106.17 104.94 10.14
CA LEU A 406 105.74 105.49 11.45
C LEU A 406 106.63 105.09 12.64
N LEU A 407 107.89 104.70 12.42
CA LEU A 407 108.79 104.21 13.49
C LEU A 407 110.15 104.94 13.59
N GLU A 408 110.41 105.96 12.79
CA GLU A 408 111.77 106.52 12.63
C GLU A 408 111.96 107.98 13.10
N GLN A 409 110.95 108.59 13.76
CA GLN A 409 111.05 109.97 14.29
C GLN A 409 110.55 110.09 15.74
N ALA A 410 111.35 109.63 16.71
CA ALA A 410 111.11 109.91 18.13
C ALA A 410 112.38 109.93 19.01
N LYS A 411 112.83 111.15 19.37
CA LYS A 411 113.66 111.54 20.54
C LYS A 411 115.20 111.45 20.45
N SER A 412 115.83 112.62 20.32
CA SER A 412 117.12 112.97 20.96
C SER A 412 116.87 113.79 22.26
N LYS A 413 117.92 114.26 22.94
CA LYS A 413 117.87 114.87 24.29
C LYS A 413 118.75 116.12 24.38
N GLU A 414 118.37 117.09 25.22
CA GLU A 414 119.31 117.93 25.99
C GLU A 414 118.57 118.79 27.03
N PHE A 415 118.93 118.67 28.32
CA PHE A 415 118.46 119.54 29.43
C PHE A 415 119.33 119.33 30.69
N VAL A 416 120.64 119.58 30.59
CA VAL A 416 121.62 119.41 31.70
C VAL A 416 122.38 120.72 31.95
N ALA A 417 121.65 121.84 32.04
CA ALA A 417 122.21 123.21 32.05
C ALA A 417 121.79 124.06 33.26
N LYS A 418 121.25 123.44 34.33
CA LYS A 418 120.82 124.14 35.57
C LYS A 418 121.18 123.39 36.85
N ALA A 419 122.28 122.61 36.82
CA ALA A 419 122.77 121.85 37.97
C ALA A 419 123.61 122.69 38.95
N GLU A 420 124.03 123.90 38.57
CA GLU A 420 125.05 124.69 39.28
C GLU A 420 124.49 125.50 40.46
N GLN A 421 123.17 125.76 40.48
CA GLN A 421 122.55 126.65 41.49
C GLN A 421 122.39 126.01 42.89
N VAL A 422 122.48 124.67 43.00
CA VAL A 422 122.22 123.92 44.25
C VAL A 422 123.50 123.71 45.09
N LEU A 423 124.69 123.89 44.49
CA LEU A 423 125.97 123.55 45.13
C LEU A 423 126.38 124.49 46.29
N GLY A 424 125.67 125.61 46.49
CA GLY A 424 125.89 126.50 47.64
C GLY A 424 125.23 126.00 48.93
N GLU A 425 123.98 125.57 48.85
CA GLU A 425 123.12 125.23 50.00
C GLU A 425 123.50 123.90 50.67
N ILE A 426 124.25 123.03 49.97
CA ILE A 426 124.60 121.68 50.42
C ILE A 426 125.53 121.70 51.66
N ARG A 427 126.48 122.64 51.74
CA ARG A 427 127.55 122.62 52.75
C ARG A 427 127.06 122.76 54.19
N GLU A 428 125.97 123.50 54.40
CA GLU A 428 125.38 123.67 55.73
C GLU A 428 124.47 122.50 56.13
N ALA A 429 124.01 121.70 55.15
CA ALA A 429 123.22 120.50 55.41
C ALA A 429 124.08 119.27 55.76
N GLU A 430 125.27 119.14 55.15
CA GLU A 430 126.15 117.96 55.24
C GLU A 430 126.49 117.53 56.68
N GLU A 431 126.82 118.47 57.57
CA GLU A 431 127.18 118.17 58.97
C GLU A 431 126.02 117.53 59.76
N THR A 432 124.77 117.94 59.48
CA THR A 432 123.59 117.39 60.16
C THR A 432 123.17 116.01 59.64
N ILE A 433 123.52 115.69 58.39
CA ILE A 433 123.16 114.43 57.73
C ILE A 433 124.05 113.27 58.21
N ALA A 434 125.34 113.55 58.47
CA ALA A 434 126.34 112.55 58.85
C ALA A 434 125.96 111.69 60.07
N VAL A 435 125.23 112.27 61.04
CA VAL A 435 124.79 111.54 62.25
C VAL A 435 123.61 110.60 61.95
N LYS A 436 122.64 111.03 61.12
CA LYS A 436 121.46 110.22 60.78
C LYS A 436 121.77 109.08 59.81
N ALA A 437 122.70 109.29 58.87
CA ALA A 437 123.08 108.30 57.86
C ALA A 437 123.46 106.94 58.46
N LYS A 438 124.17 106.91 59.61
CA LYS A 438 124.64 105.68 60.26
C LYS A 438 123.52 104.84 60.89
N GLN A 439 122.38 105.43 61.25
CA GLN A 439 121.23 104.68 61.79
C GLN A 439 120.35 104.07 60.69
N ASP A 440 120.24 104.74 59.54
CA ASP A 440 119.48 104.22 58.40
C ASP A 440 120.13 102.99 57.76
N GLU A 441 121.46 102.93 57.73
CA GLU A 441 122.17 101.89 56.95
C GLU A 441 121.92 100.47 57.49
N LEU A 442 121.78 100.31 58.81
CA LEU A 442 121.41 99.04 59.43
C LEU A 442 120.01 98.60 58.98
N LYS A 443 119.01 99.48 59.05
CA LYS A 443 117.63 99.20 58.64
C LYS A 443 117.50 98.88 57.15
N ARG A 444 118.33 99.50 56.30
CA ARG A 444 118.38 99.20 54.85
C ARG A 444 118.84 97.75 54.58
N ARG A 445 119.77 97.21 55.38
CA ARG A 445 120.27 95.82 55.22
C ARG A 445 119.21 94.78 55.62
N GLU A 446 118.45 95.03 56.68
CA GLU A 446 117.34 94.16 57.12
C GLU A 446 116.22 94.08 56.08
N LEU A 447 115.79 95.25 55.56
CA LEU A 447 114.75 95.33 54.53
C LEU A 447 115.15 94.61 53.22
N ALA A 448 116.41 94.69 52.82
CA ALA A 448 116.93 93.97 51.65
C ALA A 448 116.83 92.45 51.81
N ALA A 449 117.17 91.91 52.99
CA ALA A 449 117.08 90.47 53.27
C ALA A 449 115.63 89.94 53.24
N VAL A 450 114.66 90.74 53.70
CA VAL A 450 113.23 90.40 53.62
C VAL A 450 112.72 90.44 52.17
N ALA A 451 113.18 91.40 51.36
CA ALA A 451 112.78 91.51 49.96
C ALA A 451 113.19 90.28 49.12
N VAL A 452 114.41 89.76 49.32
CA VAL A 452 114.89 88.54 48.61
C VAL A 452 114.03 87.32 48.97
N LYS A 453 113.81 87.05 50.26
CA LYS A 453 112.98 85.91 50.71
C LYS A 453 111.55 85.97 50.16
N ARG A 454 110.95 87.17 50.07
CA ARG A 454 109.63 87.38 49.45
C ARG A 454 109.66 87.04 47.95
N GLN A 455 110.72 87.41 47.23
CA GLN A 455 110.86 87.12 45.80
C GLN A 455 111.05 85.63 45.53
N GLU A 456 111.81 84.93 46.36
CA GLU A 456 112.02 83.47 46.27
C GLU A 456 110.71 82.71 46.49
N LEU A 457 109.97 83.03 47.57
CA LEU A 457 108.66 82.43 47.86
C LEU A 457 107.65 82.71 46.74
N SER A 458 107.66 83.90 46.14
CA SER A 458 106.82 84.24 44.99
C SER A 458 107.16 83.43 43.73
N ARG A 459 108.44 83.06 43.53
CA ARG A 459 108.86 82.20 42.41
C ARG A 459 108.56 80.72 42.68
N ALA A 460 108.55 80.29 43.94
CA ALA A 460 108.10 78.96 44.34
C ALA A 460 106.59 78.78 44.15
N SER A 461 105.76 79.72 44.65
CA SER A 461 104.30 79.65 44.48
C SER A 461 103.86 79.70 43.01
N ALA A 462 104.54 80.49 42.17
CA ALA A 462 104.31 80.51 40.73
C ALA A 462 104.59 79.16 40.05
N ARG A 463 105.63 78.43 40.49
CA ARG A 463 105.96 77.08 39.97
C ARG A 463 104.91 76.04 40.39
N GLU A 464 104.43 76.10 41.62
CA GLU A 464 103.35 75.18 42.05
C GLU A 464 102.01 75.52 41.38
N ALA A 465 101.73 76.79 41.10
CA ALA A 465 100.56 77.18 40.30
C ALA A 465 100.61 76.65 38.86
N THR A 466 101.79 76.64 38.20
CA THR A 466 101.93 76.02 36.88
C THR A 466 101.84 74.49 36.92
N ARG A 467 102.32 73.85 37.99
CA ARG A 467 102.11 72.40 38.23
C ARG A 467 100.64 72.06 38.42
N ALA A 468 99.93 72.79 39.27
CA ALA A 468 98.51 72.59 39.54
C ALA A 468 97.64 72.76 38.28
N THR A 469 97.89 73.79 37.47
CA THR A 469 97.14 74.03 36.22
C THR A 469 97.44 72.99 35.14
N MET A 470 98.65 72.41 35.09
CA MET A 470 98.93 71.26 34.22
C MET A 470 98.23 69.99 34.71
N ALA A 471 98.26 69.70 36.01
CA ALA A 471 97.54 68.56 36.60
C ALA A 471 96.01 68.66 36.39
N GLN A 472 95.44 69.87 36.47
CA GLN A 472 94.03 70.11 36.14
C GLN A 472 93.70 69.82 34.67
N ARG A 473 94.58 70.19 33.73
CA ARG A 473 94.40 69.87 32.30
C ARG A 473 94.50 68.37 32.03
N GLU A 474 95.45 67.68 32.68
CA GLU A 474 95.52 66.21 32.60
C GLU A 474 94.29 65.52 33.20
N LEU A 475 93.77 66.02 34.32
CA LEU A 475 92.53 65.52 34.92
C LEU A 475 91.35 65.69 33.95
N GLN A 476 91.18 66.87 33.36
CA GLN A 476 90.14 67.16 32.36
C GLN A 476 90.24 66.24 31.14
N MET A 477 91.45 66.00 30.63
CA MET A 477 91.66 65.05 29.52
C MET A 477 91.28 63.61 29.93
N ARG A 478 91.68 63.15 31.12
CA ARG A 478 91.31 61.82 31.65
C ARG A 478 89.80 61.70 31.88
N GLU A 479 89.14 62.74 32.38
CA GLU A 479 87.68 62.80 32.48
C GLU A 479 86.99 62.65 31.13
N VAL A 480 87.49 63.28 30.06
CA VAL A 480 86.93 63.12 28.71
C VAL A 480 87.06 61.67 28.24
N TYR A 481 88.22 61.04 28.42
CA TYR A 481 88.39 59.62 28.08
C TYR A 481 87.47 58.68 28.89
N VAL A 482 87.26 58.94 30.19
CA VAL A 482 86.31 58.20 31.03
C VAL A 482 84.88 58.40 30.54
N LYS A 483 84.46 59.63 30.23
CA LYS A 483 83.12 59.95 29.71
C LYS A 483 82.89 59.28 28.35
N GLU A 484 83.88 59.24 27.46
CA GLU A 484 83.77 58.47 26.21
C GLU A 484 83.68 56.95 26.46
N ALA A 485 84.47 56.40 27.38
CA ALA A 485 84.44 54.97 27.72
C ALA A 485 83.07 54.56 28.28
N GLN A 486 82.53 55.33 29.23
CA GLN A 486 81.18 55.16 29.76
C GLN A 486 80.11 55.29 28.66
N ARG A 487 80.26 56.25 27.73
CA ARG A 487 79.33 56.36 26.59
C ARG A 487 79.37 55.10 25.71
N ARG A 488 80.57 54.63 25.34
CA ARG A 488 80.78 53.39 24.56
C ARG A 488 80.21 52.17 25.29
N GLN A 489 80.40 52.04 26.59
CA GLN A 489 79.79 51.00 27.41
C GLN A 489 78.25 51.06 27.31
N SER A 490 77.63 52.22 27.57
CA SER A 490 76.17 52.37 27.49
C SER A 490 75.62 52.12 26.07
N GLU A 491 76.38 52.44 25.03
CA GLU A 491 76.03 52.11 23.64
C GLU A 491 76.08 50.61 23.38
N LEU A 492 77.06 49.89 23.94
CA LEU A 492 77.20 48.44 23.80
C LEU A 492 76.16 47.69 24.63
N GLU A 493 75.87 48.12 25.86
CA GLU A 493 74.80 47.59 26.71
C GLU A 493 73.43 47.75 26.02
N LYS A 494 73.13 48.92 25.45
CA LYS A 494 71.90 49.16 24.68
C LYS A 494 71.82 48.30 23.40
N ARG A 495 72.96 47.94 22.79
CA ARG A 495 73.00 47.00 21.66
C ARG A 495 72.79 45.56 22.12
N LEU A 496 73.42 45.15 23.23
CA LEU A 496 73.29 43.82 23.82
C LEU A 496 71.84 43.56 24.28
N HIS A 497 71.23 44.51 25.00
CA HIS A 497 69.84 44.42 25.44
C HIS A 497 68.90 44.25 24.25
N LYS A 498 69.05 45.06 23.19
CA LYS A 498 68.29 44.90 21.94
C LYS A 498 68.48 43.51 21.32
N VAL A 499 69.69 42.96 21.27
CA VAL A 499 69.93 41.60 20.75
C VAL A 499 69.24 40.53 21.63
N VAL A 500 69.28 40.69 22.95
CA VAL A 500 68.56 39.83 23.90
C VAL A 500 67.05 39.92 23.70
N ASP A 501 66.47 41.12 23.48
CA ASP A 501 65.04 41.30 23.21
C ASP A 501 64.60 40.57 21.93
N HIS A 502 65.40 40.69 20.86
CA HIS A 502 65.12 39.98 19.60
C HIS A 502 65.24 38.46 19.78
N PHE A 503 66.23 37.98 20.53
CA PHE A 503 66.35 36.56 20.86
C PHE A 503 65.18 36.06 21.71
N GLN A 504 64.70 36.85 22.68
CA GLN A 504 63.51 36.51 23.47
C GLN A 504 62.24 36.45 22.62
N LYS A 505 62.04 37.40 21.69
CA LYS A 505 60.92 37.38 20.73
C LYS A 505 60.97 36.13 19.85
N VAL A 506 62.10 35.85 19.21
CA VAL A 506 62.30 34.63 18.39
C VAL A 506 62.11 33.35 19.22
N LYS A 507 62.49 33.34 20.50
CA LYS A 507 62.25 32.21 21.41
C LYS A 507 60.75 32.04 21.74
N GLN A 508 60.02 33.13 21.92
CA GLN A 508 58.56 33.12 22.13
C GLN A 508 57.82 32.68 20.86
N GLU A 509 58.17 33.24 19.70
CA GLU A 509 57.65 32.85 18.39
C GLU A 509 57.91 31.37 18.10
N ARG A 510 59.13 30.87 18.36
CA ARG A 510 59.46 29.44 18.24
C ARG A 510 58.61 28.58 19.17
N ALA A 511 58.36 29.01 20.42
CA ALA A 511 57.49 28.28 21.33
C ALA A 511 56.03 28.26 20.84
N GLN A 512 55.50 29.39 20.39
CA GLN A 512 54.17 29.50 19.78
C GLN A 512 54.03 28.61 18.54
N LYS A 513 55.05 28.60 17.66
CA LYS A 513 55.06 27.74 16.46
C LYS A 513 55.15 26.26 16.81
N VAL A 514 55.91 25.86 17.84
CA VAL A 514 55.89 24.48 18.35
C VAL A 514 54.51 24.10 18.88
N THR A 515 53.84 24.96 19.65
CA THR A 515 52.46 24.68 20.11
C THR A 515 51.46 24.61 18.95
N GLN A 516 51.58 25.48 17.94
CA GLN A 516 50.73 25.45 16.74
C GLN A 516 50.93 24.16 15.94
N ILE A 517 52.18 23.73 15.74
CA ILE A 517 52.51 22.45 15.10
C ILE A 517 51.93 21.28 15.90
N GLN A 518 52.02 21.30 17.24
CA GLN A 518 51.46 20.25 18.08
C GLN A 518 49.92 20.19 17.99
N THR A 519 49.22 21.34 17.99
CA THR A 519 47.77 21.37 17.78
C THR A 519 47.36 20.90 16.39
N ILE A 520 48.11 21.27 15.35
CA ILE A 520 47.85 20.81 13.97
C ILE A 520 48.10 19.29 13.87
N ALA A 521 49.15 18.76 14.49
CA ALA A 521 49.41 17.32 14.54
C ALA A 521 48.29 16.54 15.26
N GLN A 522 47.76 17.08 16.36
CA GLN A 522 46.62 16.49 17.07
C GLN A 522 45.34 16.50 16.23
N VAL A 523 45.05 17.62 15.54
CA VAL A 523 43.91 17.71 14.61
C VAL A 523 44.06 16.76 13.42
N MET A 524 45.27 16.64 12.84
CA MET A 524 45.54 15.66 11.78
C MET A 524 45.32 14.22 12.24
N ALA A 525 45.69 13.88 13.50
CA ALA A 525 45.40 12.57 14.07
C ALA A 525 43.89 12.32 14.24
N GLN A 526 43.15 13.30 14.77
CA GLN A 526 41.69 13.22 14.92
C GLN A 526 40.97 13.09 13.56
N VAL A 527 41.42 13.83 12.53
CA VAL A 527 40.91 13.70 11.17
C VAL A 527 41.22 12.31 10.60
N ALA A 528 42.44 11.78 10.79
CA ALA A 528 42.80 10.45 10.33
C ALA A 528 42.01 9.33 11.04
N GLU A 529 41.62 9.51 12.31
CA GLU A 529 40.70 8.59 13.00
C GLU A 529 39.25 8.74 12.50
N LYS A 530 38.77 9.96 12.25
CA LYS A 530 37.45 10.19 11.63
C LYS A 530 37.36 9.55 10.24
N THR A 531 38.39 9.69 9.40
CA THR A 531 38.45 9.02 8.09
C THR A 531 38.37 7.50 8.25
N LYS A 532 39.09 6.90 9.20
CA LYS A 532 39.02 5.45 9.49
C LYS A 532 37.68 4.99 10.09
N LEU A 533 36.83 5.89 10.59
CA LEU A 533 35.46 5.58 10.98
C LEU A 533 34.54 5.62 9.76
N LEU A 534 34.62 6.69 8.96
CA LEU A 534 33.88 6.84 7.70
C LEU A 534 34.20 5.71 6.69
N GLU A 535 35.45 5.25 6.61
CA GLU A 535 35.88 4.07 5.84
C GLU A 535 35.16 2.78 6.28
N LYS A 536 34.96 2.60 7.60
CA LYS A 536 34.23 1.44 8.15
C LYS A 536 32.73 1.56 7.92
N GLU A 537 32.17 2.76 8.08
CA GLU A 537 30.76 3.04 7.80
C GLU A 537 30.46 2.79 6.32
N LEU A 538 31.31 3.24 5.40
CA LEU A 538 31.23 2.88 3.97
C LEU A 538 31.37 1.37 3.74
N ALA A 539 32.27 0.67 4.45
CA ALA A 539 32.41 -0.79 4.34
C ALA A 539 31.21 -1.57 4.92
N VAL A 540 30.41 -0.98 5.81
CA VAL A 540 29.13 -1.53 6.29
C VAL A 540 28.02 -1.21 5.29
N LEU A 541 27.86 0.05 4.89
CA LEU A 541 26.83 0.50 3.95
C LEU A 541 26.94 -0.19 2.58
N THR A 542 28.16 -0.41 2.06
CA THR A 542 28.37 -1.19 0.82
C THR A 542 28.00 -2.65 0.99
N ARG A 543 28.28 -3.28 2.15
CA ARG A 543 27.80 -4.63 2.46
C ARG A 543 26.29 -4.68 2.53
N GLU A 544 25.65 -3.75 3.23
CA GLU A 544 24.19 -3.66 3.28
C GLU A 544 23.56 -3.45 1.91
N SER A 545 24.14 -2.62 1.04
CA SER A 545 23.70 -2.47 -0.34
C SER A 545 23.78 -3.82 -1.06
N THR A 546 24.94 -4.48 -1.06
CA THR A 546 25.09 -5.77 -1.76
C THR A 546 24.19 -6.89 -1.21
N LEU A 547 23.78 -6.83 0.06
CA LEU A 547 22.77 -7.72 0.63
C LEU A 547 21.35 -7.37 0.13
N LYS A 548 20.98 -6.08 0.14
CA LYS A 548 19.71 -5.58 -0.40
C LYS A 548 19.60 -5.87 -1.91
N ASP A 549 20.70 -5.76 -2.66
CA ASP A 549 20.77 -6.15 -4.08
C ASP A 549 20.57 -7.66 -4.29
N GLN A 550 21.12 -8.50 -3.40
CA GLN A 550 20.86 -9.95 -3.38
C GLN A 550 19.43 -10.31 -3.00
N GLU A 551 18.77 -9.51 -2.18
CA GLU A 551 17.35 -9.69 -1.82
C GLU A 551 16.43 -9.22 -2.94
N ILE A 552 16.71 -8.07 -3.55
CA ILE A 552 16.01 -7.53 -4.72
C ILE A 552 16.13 -8.49 -5.92
N THR A 553 17.29 -9.11 -6.16
CA THR A 553 17.44 -10.11 -7.23
C THR A 553 16.67 -11.41 -6.95
N LYS A 554 16.65 -11.90 -5.71
CA LYS A 554 15.78 -13.03 -5.29
C LYS A 554 14.30 -12.69 -5.48
N ALA A 555 13.87 -11.48 -5.08
CA ALA A 555 12.48 -11.02 -5.24
C ALA A 555 12.11 -10.89 -6.73
N LYS A 556 12.98 -10.33 -7.58
CA LYS A 556 12.80 -10.28 -9.04
C LYS A 556 12.64 -11.68 -9.65
N PHE A 557 13.43 -12.66 -9.19
CA PHE A 557 13.31 -14.05 -9.63
C PHE A 557 11.97 -14.67 -9.20
N GLN A 558 11.55 -14.51 -7.94
CA GLN A 558 10.24 -14.99 -7.46
C GLN A 558 9.06 -14.35 -8.21
N VAL A 559 9.13 -13.05 -8.53
CA VAL A 559 8.13 -12.37 -9.36
C VAL A 559 8.12 -12.94 -10.79
N HIS A 560 9.28 -13.30 -11.34
CA HIS A 560 9.36 -13.96 -12.65
C HIS A 560 8.73 -15.37 -12.63
N GLU A 561 9.04 -16.18 -11.61
CA GLU A 561 8.40 -17.50 -11.42
C GLU A 561 6.87 -17.38 -11.24
N LEU A 562 6.41 -16.44 -10.42
CA LEU A 562 4.98 -16.20 -10.20
C LEU A 562 4.27 -15.68 -11.44
N THR A 563 4.90 -14.84 -12.26
CA THR A 563 4.30 -14.35 -13.52
C THR A 563 4.25 -15.45 -14.58
N HIS A 564 5.28 -16.30 -14.70
CA HIS A 564 5.27 -17.51 -15.52
C HIS A 564 4.19 -18.51 -15.06
N PHE A 565 4.08 -18.76 -13.76
CA PHE A 565 3.03 -19.61 -13.19
C PHE A 565 1.62 -19.04 -13.44
N CYS A 566 1.43 -17.73 -13.32
CA CYS A 566 0.19 -17.05 -13.70
C CYS A 566 -0.13 -17.17 -15.19
N ALA A 567 0.88 -17.11 -16.07
CA ALA A 567 0.69 -17.34 -17.51
C ALA A 567 0.24 -18.78 -17.80
N ASN A 568 0.85 -19.76 -17.16
CA ASN A 568 0.47 -21.17 -17.29
C ASN A 568 -0.94 -21.44 -16.76
N LEU A 569 -1.31 -20.89 -15.59
CA LEU A 569 -2.69 -20.96 -15.08
C LEU A 569 -3.71 -20.24 -15.99
N ARG A 570 -3.33 -19.16 -16.69
CA ARG A 570 -4.18 -18.51 -17.71
C ARG A 570 -4.38 -19.41 -18.93
N LEU A 571 -3.32 -20.08 -19.40
CA LEU A 571 -3.41 -21.06 -20.49
C LEU A 571 -4.26 -22.27 -20.10
N GLU A 572 -4.08 -22.80 -18.88
CA GLU A 572 -4.88 -23.91 -18.35
C GLU A 572 -6.35 -23.53 -18.16
N LYS A 573 -6.64 -22.34 -17.59
CA LYS A 573 -8.01 -21.79 -17.53
C LYS A 573 -8.64 -21.68 -18.92
N ASN A 574 -7.89 -21.24 -19.92
CA ASN A 574 -8.39 -21.13 -21.31
C ASN A 574 -8.60 -22.51 -21.95
N LYS A 575 -7.77 -23.51 -21.65
CA LYS A 575 -7.95 -24.90 -22.09
C LYS A 575 -9.22 -25.51 -21.46
N GLN A 576 -9.37 -25.39 -20.15
CA GLN A 576 -10.56 -25.85 -19.42
C GLN A 576 -11.83 -25.14 -19.91
N ARG A 577 -11.77 -23.83 -20.20
CA ARG A 577 -12.91 -23.10 -20.79
C ARG A 577 -13.32 -23.70 -22.14
N LYS A 578 -12.38 -23.99 -23.04
CA LYS A 578 -12.67 -24.64 -24.33
C LYS A 578 -13.25 -26.05 -24.17
N GLN A 579 -12.83 -26.79 -23.15
CA GLN A 579 -13.38 -28.12 -22.84
C GLN A 579 -14.83 -28.03 -22.32
N MET A 580 -15.13 -27.05 -21.46
CA MET A 580 -16.51 -26.77 -21.02
C MET A 580 -17.40 -26.23 -22.15
N GLU A 581 -16.83 -25.43 -23.06
CA GLU A 581 -17.51 -24.88 -24.24
C GLU A 581 -17.93 -26.02 -25.20
N ALA A 582 -17.00 -26.93 -25.53
CA ALA A 582 -17.30 -28.14 -26.31
C ALA A 582 -18.27 -29.12 -25.61
N ALA A 583 -18.19 -29.26 -24.29
CA ALA A 583 -19.13 -30.08 -23.52
C ALA A 583 -20.55 -29.49 -23.50
N ALA A 584 -20.68 -28.16 -23.45
CA ALA A 584 -21.97 -27.49 -23.61
C ALA A 584 -22.50 -27.63 -25.05
N ASP A 585 -21.63 -27.70 -26.06
CA ASP A 585 -22.04 -27.94 -27.45
C ASP A 585 -22.64 -29.35 -27.61
N THR A 586 -22.00 -30.39 -27.06
CA THR A 586 -22.57 -31.75 -27.06
C THR A 586 -23.83 -31.86 -26.17
N GLU A 587 -23.89 -31.15 -25.05
CA GLU A 587 -25.11 -31.07 -24.22
C GLU A 587 -26.29 -30.45 -24.99
N ARG A 588 -26.05 -29.39 -25.78
CA ARG A 588 -27.09 -28.79 -26.64
C ARG A 588 -27.50 -29.73 -27.77
N GLU A 589 -26.56 -30.50 -28.34
CA GLU A 589 -26.87 -31.51 -29.36
C GLU A 589 -27.73 -32.64 -28.79
N VAL A 590 -27.36 -33.22 -27.64
CA VAL A 590 -28.16 -34.24 -26.94
C VAL A 590 -29.55 -33.70 -26.58
N LYS A 591 -29.66 -32.46 -26.08
CA LYS A 591 -30.98 -31.82 -25.85
C LYS A 591 -31.79 -31.64 -27.12
N ALA A 592 -31.16 -31.41 -28.28
CA ALA A 592 -31.85 -31.35 -29.56
C ALA A 592 -32.31 -32.74 -30.04
N GLN A 593 -31.51 -33.79 -29.79
CA GLN A 593 -31.90 -35.19 -30.07
C GLN A 593 -33.07 -35.64 -29.18
N VAL A 594 -33.03 -35.38 -27.87
CA VAL A 594 -34.14 -35.66 -26.95
C VAL A 594 -35.42 -34.94 -27.36
N ARG A 595 -35.35 -33.68 -27.80
CA ARG A 595 -36.52 -32.95 -28.31
C ARG A 595 -37.14 -33.60 -29.56
N ARG A 596 -36.31 -34.12 -30.48
CA ARG A 596 -36.79 -34.87 -31.66
C ARG A 596 -37.46 -36.18 -31.27
N LEU A 597 -36.80 -36.97 -30.43
CA LEU A 597 -37.35 -38.24 -29.93
C LEU A 597 -38.68 -38.01 -29.19
N ASN A 598 -38.82 -36.93 -28.41
CA ASN A 598 -40.08 -36.59 -27.77
C ASN A 598 -41.18 -36.19 -28.77
N THR A 599 -40.86 -35.50 -29.87
CA THR A 599 -41.84 -35.23 -30.94
C THR A 599 -42.20 -36.48 -31.74
N ASP A 600 -41.25 -37.39 -31.94
CA ASP A 600 -41.48 -38.67 -32.62
C ASP A 600 -42.37 -39.58 -31.74
N ILE A 601 -42.11 -39.63 -30.43
CA ILE A 601 -42.94 -40.34 -29.44
C ILE A 601 -44.37 -39.79 -29.46
N ALA A 602 -44.56 -38.47 -29.33
CA ALA A 602 -45.88 -37.86 -29.36
C ALA A 602 -46.65 -38.20 -30.65
N ALA A 603 -46.00 -38.14 -31.82
CA ALA A 603 -46.60 -38.56 -33.08
C ALA A 603 -46.97 -40.06 -33.12
N THR A 604 -46.18 -40.94 -32.49
CA THR A 604 -46.56 -42.36 -32.34
C THR A 604 -47.70 -42.56 -31.34
N GLU A 605 -47.79 -41.75 -30.28
CA GLU A 605 -48.91 -41.79 -29.33
C GLU A 605 -50.21 -41.33 -29.99
N ASP A 606 -50.18 -40.23 -30.76
CA ASP A 606 -51.31 -39.76 -31.56
C ASP A 606 -51.82 -40.87 -32.51
N THR A 607 -50.94 -41.46 -33.32
CA THR A 607 -51.33 -42.57 -34.22
C THR A 607 -51.81 -43.82 -33.47
N MET A 608 -51.35 -44.07 -32.24
CA MET A 608 -51.89 -45.12 -31.38
C MET A 608 -53.32 -44.79 -30.91
N THR A 609 -53.63 -43.52 -30.64
CA THR A 609 -55.00 -43.10 -30.29
C THR A 609 -55.95 -43.18 -31.49
N ASP A 610 -55.52 -42.78 -32.69
CA ASP A 610 -56.28 -42.94 -33.94
C ASP A 610 -56.57 -44.41 -34.24
N LEU A 611 -55.57 -45.29 -34.06
CA LEU A 611 -55.75 -46.74 -34.18
C LEU A 611 -56.75 -47.26 -33.15
N ARG A 612 -56.66 -46.85 -31.87
CA ARG A 612 -57.64 -47.23 -30.83
C ARG A 612 -59.06 -46.77 -31.19
N HIS A 613 -59.22 -45.55 -31.70
CA HIS A 613 -60.54 -45.01 -32.07
C HIS A 613 -61.12 -45.72 -33.30
N THR A 614 -60.32 -45.97 -34.33
CA THR A 614 -60.76 -46.73 -35.52
C THR A 614 -61.07 -48.19 -35.21
N TYR A 615 -60.32 -48.86 -34.31
CA TYR A 615 -60.67 -50.19 -33.81
C TYR A 615 -61.99 -50.17 -33.01
N ALA A 616 -62.22 -49.16 -32.16
CA ALA A 616 -63.49 -49.02 -31.42
C ALA A 616 -64.68 -48.86 -32.39
N ALA A 617 -64.60 -47.94 -33.35
CA ALA A 617 -65.64 -47.73 -34.37
C ALA A 617 -65.87 -48.98 -35.24
N ALA A 618 -64.82 -49.76 -35.55
CA ALA A 618 -64.96 -51.03 -36.26
C ALA A 618 -65.68 -52.10 -35.41
N VAL A 619 -65.41 -52.17 -34.10
CA VAL A 619 -66.11 -53.06 -33.17
C VAL A 619 -67.58 -52.63 -33.00
N GLU A 620 -67.87 -51.34 -32.89
CA GLU A 620 -69.23 -50.80 -32.83
C GLU A 620 -70.01 -51.11 -34.11
N SER A 621 -69.43 -50.89 -35.29
CA SER A 621 -70.02 -51.25 -36.59
C SER A 621 -70.29 -52.76 -36.72
N ARG A 622 -69.34 -53.61 -36.27
CA ARG A 622 -69.53 -55.06 -36.19
C ARG A 622 -70.64 -55.46 -35.21
N ASN A 623 -70.75 -54.78 -34.06
CA ASN A 623 -71.80 -55.06 -33.08
C ASN A 623 -73.18 -54.64 -33.63
N GLN A 624 -73.28 -53.48 -34.27
CA GLN A 624 -74.51 -52.97 -34.87
C GLN A 624 -75.01 -53.85 -36.03
N THR A 625 -74.10 -54.32 -36.89
CA THR A 625 -74.43 -55.31 -37.93
C THR A 625 -74.77 -56.68 -37.36
N GLY A 626 -74.15 -57.08 -36.24
CA GLY A 626 -74.52 -58.27 -35.47
C GLY A 626 -75.94 -58.20 -34.92
N ILE A 627 -76.34 -57.06 -34.34
CA ILE A 627 -77.72 -56.82 -33.85
C ILE A 627 -78.71 -56.91 -35.02
N GLN A 628 -78.44 -56.21 -36.14
CA GLN A 628 -79.29 -56.27 -37.32
C GLN A 628 -79.46 -57.70 -37.86
N LEU A 629 -78.42 -58.53 -37.83
CA LEU A 629 -78.50 -59.93 -38.25
C LEU A 629 -79.36 -60.79 -37.30
N ILE A 630 -79.37 -60.48 -36.00
CA ILE A 630 -80.29 -61.10 -35.03
C ILE A 630 -81.73 -60.67 -35.34
N ASP A 631 -81.98 -59.36 -35.48
CA ASP A 631 -83.32 -58.81 -35.81
C ASP A 631 -83.89 -59.47 -37.09
N ARG A 632 -83.08 -59.57 -38.15
CA ARG A 632 -83.44 -60.22 -39.43
C ARG A 632 -83.69 -61.73 -39.29
N ASN A 633 -82.99 -62.39 -38.38
CA ASN A 633 -83.17 -63.81 -38.12
C ASN A 633 -84.45 -64.09 -37.32
N ASP A 634 -84.80 -63.19 -36.39
CA ASP A 634 -86.05 -63.25 -35.64
C ASP A 634 -87.27 -62.90 -36.53
N GLU A 635 -87.14 -61.94 -37.46
CA GLU A 635 -88.09 -61.75 -38.57
C GLU A 635 -88.31 -63.05 -39.35
N ALA A 636 -87.22 -63.72 -39.76
CA ALA A 636 -87.29 -64.96 -40.53
C ALA A 636 -87.92 -66.12 -39.74
N ALA A 637 -87.57 -66.26 -38.45
CA ALA A 637 -88.16 -67.27 -37.56
C ALA A 637 -89.67 -67.06 -37.37
N LEU A 638 -90.11 -65.80 -37.19
CA LEU A 638 -91.52 -65.44 -37.08
C LEU A 638 -92.28 -65.72 -38.40
N LEU A 639 -91.67 -65.44 -39.54
CA LEU A 639 -92.23 -65.79 -40.85
C LEU A 639 -92.34 -67.32 -41.05
N ILE A 640 -91.33 -68.10 -40.66
CA ILE A 640 -91.37 -69.57 -40.72
C ILE A 640 -92.48 -70.12 -39.81
N ALA A 641 -92.62 -69.60 -38.58
CA ALA A 641 -93.70 -69.99 -37.67
C ALA A 641 -95.09 -69.67 -38.25
N ARG A 642 -95.23 -68.51 -38.91
CA ARG A 642 -96.46 -68.12 -39.62
C ARG A 642 -96.78 -69.04 -40.80
N VAL A 643 -95.78 -69.41 -41.61
CA VAL A 643 -95.96 -70.36 -42.71
C VAL A 643 -96.39 -71.73 -42.19
N LYS A 644 -95.73 -72.28 -41.16
CA LYS A 644 -96.12 -73.56 -40.53
C LYS A 644 -97.56 -73.54 -40.01
N ALA A 645 -97.99 -72.44 -39.38
CA ALA A 645 -99.37 -72.27 -38.95
C ALA A 645 -100.36 -72.25 -40.13
N GLN A 646 -100.01 -71.61 -41.26
CA GLN A 646 -100.82 -71.57 -42.47
C GLN A 646 -100.88 -72.94 -43.19
N GLU A 647 -99.75 -73.63 -43.34
CA GLU A 647 -99.67 -75.01 -43.89
C GLU A 647 -100.60 -75.96 -43.13
N ALA A 648 -100.60 -75.89 -41.80
CA ALA A 648 -101.45 -76.72 -40.98
C ALA A 648 -102.94 -76.37 -41.05
N ALA A 649 -103.27 -75.07 -41.16
CA ALA A 649 -104.65 -74.64 -41.41
C ALA A 649 -105.15 -75.14 -42.78
N ILE A 650 -104.28 -75.16 -43.79
CA ILE A 650 -104.56 -75.77 -45.10
C ILE A 650 -104.74 -77.28 -44.98
N ALA A 651 -103.87 -77.99 -44.25
CA ALA A 651 -103.97 -79.44 -44.05
C ALA A 651 -105.23 -79.88 -43.28
N GLU A 652 -105.67 -79.07 -42.30
CA GLU A 652 -106.96 -79.28 -41.63
C GLU A 652 -108.13 -78.96 -42.58
N GLY A 653 -108.03 -77.90 -43.37
CA GLY A 653 -109.04 -77.54 -44.37
C GLY A 653 -109.22 -78.59 -45.47
N THR A 654 -108.13 -79.19 -45.99
CA THR A 654 -108.20 -80.28 -46.97
C THR A 654 -108.73 -81.57 -46.36
N ARG A 655 -108.40 -81.87 -45.09
CA ARG A 655 -109.03 -82.97 -44.34
C ARG A 655 -110.55 -82.78 -44.24
N MET A 656 -111.02 -81.61 -43.79
CA MET A 656 -112.45 -81.30 -43.71
C MET A 656 -113.14 -81.34 -45.08
N ALA A 657 -112.45 -80.93 -46.16
CA ALA A 657 -112.98 -81.02 -47.52
C ALA A 657 -113.14 -82.48 -47.98
N ASN A 658 -112.16 -83.34 -47.68
CA ASN A 658 -112.22 -84.77 -48.00
C ASN A 658 -113.32 -85.48 -47.19
N GLU A 659 -113.41 -85.23 -45.89
CA GLU A 659 -114.49 -85.76 -45.04
C GLU A 659 -115.88 -85.41 -45.59
N ARG A 660 -116.08 -84.17 -46.05
CA ARG A 660 -117.31 -83.73 -46.71
C ARG A 660 -117.51 -84.37 -48.09
N ALA A 661 -116.45 -84.57 -48.86
CA ALA A 661 -116.52 -85.25 -50.16
C ALA A 661 -116.91 -86.73 -50.02
N ASP A 662 -116.43 -87.41 -48.98
CA ASP A 662 -116.79 -88.80 -48.67
C ASP A 662 -118.20 -88.92 -48.08
N GLN A 663 -118.65 -87.95 -47.28
CA GLN A 663 -120.07 -87.82 -46.92
C GLN A 663 -120.96 -87.63 -48.16
N LEU A 664 -120.55 -86.79 -49.12
CA LEU A 664 -121.27 -86.61 -50.39
C LEU A 664 -121.25 -87.86 -51.27
N ARG A 665 -120.15 -88.65 -51.28
CA ARG A 665 -120.11 -89.97 -51.93
C ARG A 665 -121.09 -90.94 -51.27
N LEU A 666 -121.07 -91.07 -49.95
CA LEU A 666 -121.98 -91.94 -49.20
C LEU A 666 -123.45 -91.56 -49.43
N LEU A 667 -123.77 -90.27 -49.46
CA LEU A 667 -125.12 -89.78 -49.77
C LEU A 667 -125.52 -90.07 -51.22
N LYS A 668 -124.60 -89.95 -52.19
CA LYS A 668 -124.83 -90.36 -53.59
C LYS A 668 -125.05 -91.86 -53.72
N THR A 669 -124.30 -92.70 -53.01
CA THR A 669 -124.53 -94.15 -52.99
C THR A 669 -125.88 -94.50 -52.37
N LYS A 670 -126.26 -93.88 -51.24
CA LYS A 670 -127.59 -94.05 -50.63
C LYS A 670 -128.72 -93.64 -51.58
N LEU A 671 -128.56 -92.53 -52.30
CA LEU A 671 -129.51 -92.09 -53.33
C LEU A 671 -129.58 -93.09 -54.49
N GLY A 672 -128.45 -93.61 -54.95
CA GLY A 672 -128.38 -94.65 -55.99
C GLY A 672 -129.09 -95.94 -55.59
N ASN A 673 -128.91 -96.40 -54.35
CA ASN A 673 -129.63 -97.56 -53.82
C ASN A 673 -131.15 -97.31 -53.83
N VAL A 674 -131.61 -96.17 -53.30
CA VAL A 674 -133.05 -95.83 -53.29
C VAL A 674 -133.64 -95.73 -54.70
N LEU A 675 -132.87 -95.23 -55.68
CA LEU A 675 -133.30 -95.24 -57.09
C LEU A 675 -133.39 -96.66 -57.64
N HIS A 676 -132.46 -97.55 -57.31
CA HIS A 676 -132.52 -98.96 -57.71
C HIS A 676 -133.67 -99.72 -57.03
N ASP A 677 -133.96 -99.43 -55.75
CA ASP A 677 -135.13 -99.97 -55.04
C ASP A 677 -136.44 -99.55 -55.73
N ILE A 678 -136.51 -98.30 -56.22
CA ILE A 678 -137.64 -97.79 -57.02
C ILE A 678 -137.72 -98.50 -58.38
N GLU A 679 -136.60 -98.72 -59.09
CA GLU A 679 -136.58 -99.50 -60.34
C GLU A 679 -137.03 -100.94 -60.13
N ALA A 680 -136.56 -101.61 -59.07
CA ALA A 680 -136.97 -102.96 -58.71
C ALA A 680 -138.46 -103.04 -58.37
N CYS A 681 -139.00 -102.04 -57.66
CA CYS A 681 -140.44 -101.91 -57.45
C CYS A 681 -141.20 -101.76 -58.78
N GLN A 682 -140.74 -100.88 -59.68
CA GLN A 682 -141.37 -100.68 -61.00
C GLN A 682 -141.36 -101.96 -61.84
N GLN A 683 -140.28 -102.74 -61.82
CA GLN A 683 -140.18 -104.04 -62.50
C GLN A 683 -141.11 -105.13 -61.91
N SER A 684 -141.61 -104.95 -60.69
CA SER A 684 -142.58 -105.87 -60.07
C SER A 684 -144.03 -105.64 -60.51
N ILE A 685 -144.39 -104.40 -60.87
CA ILE A 685 -145.77 -103.99 -61.22
C ILE A 685 -146.40 -104.86 -62.33
N PRO A 686 -145.71 -105.20 -63.44
CA PRO A 686 -146.30 -106.02 -64.50
C PRO A 686 -146.67 -107.44 -64.05
N LYS A 687 -145.95 -108.01 -63.06
CA LYS A 687 -146.24 -109.35 -62.54
C LYS A 687 -147.53 -109.37 -61.72
N VAL A 688 -147.81 -108.30 -60.97
CA VAL A 688 -149.09 -108.15 -60.26
C VAL A 688 -150.25 -108.15 -61.25
N SER A 689 -150.14 -107.34 -62.32
CA SER A 689 -151.19 -107.26 -63.34
C SER A 689 -151.38 -108.57 -64.14
N GLN A 690 -150.30 -109.36 -64.33
CA GLN A 690 -150.41 -110.71 -64.90
C GLN A 690 -151.19 -111.67 -63.97
N MET A 691 -150.96 -111.61 -62.65
CA MET A 691 -151.72 -112.43 -61.68
C MET A 691 -153.19 -112.02 -61.58
N GLU A 692 -153.53 -110.73 -61.73
CA GLU A 692 -154.92 -110.27 -61.85
C GLU A 692 -155.62 -110.86 -63.09
N LEU A 693 -154.91 -110.93 -64.22
CA LEU A 693 -155.39 -111.55 -65.45
C LEU A 693 -155.63 -113.06 -65.29
N GLU A 694 -154.70 -113.79 -64.67
CA GLU A 694 -154.91 -115.22 -64.37
C GLU A 694 -156.08 -115.47 -63.40
N LEU A 695 -156.25 -114.60 -62.39
CA LEU A 695 -157.40 -114.67 -61.46
C LEU A 695 -158.74 -114.47 -62.18
N THR A 696 -158.82 -113.61 -63.20
CA THR A 696 -160.05 -113.44 -64.00
C THR A 696 -160.31 -114.64 -64.91
N ARG A 697 -159.28 -115.24 -65.53
CA ARG A 697 -159.43 -116.49 -66.30
C ARG A 697 -160.00 -117.63 -65.46
N VAL A 698 -159.40 -117.89 -64.29
CA VAL A 698 -159.80 -118.99 -63.41
C VAL A 698 -161.24 -118.81 -62.87
N ARG A 699 -161.70 -117.58 -62.66
CA ARG A 699 -163.11 -117.30 -62.30
C ARG A 699 -164.09 -117.72 -63.40
N GLY A 700 -163.83 -117.34 -64.66
CA GLY A 700 -164.68 -117.73 -65.79
C GLY A 700 -164.71 -119.24 -66.04
N GLU A 701 -163.60 -119.94 -65.76
CA GLU A 701 -163.53 -121.40 -65.83
C GLU A 701 -164.41 -122.08 -64.76
N ILE A 702 -164.49 -121.50 -63.55
CA ILE A 702 -165.36 -121.99 -62.47
C ILE A 702 -166.85 -121.77 -62.80
N GLU A 703 -167.21 -120.61 -63.34
CA GLU A 703 -168.60 -120.28 -63.72
C GLU A 703 -169.14 -121.25 -64.79
N ALA A 704 -168.30 -121.67 -65.74
CA ALA A 704 -168.67 -122.64 -66.78
C ALA A 704 -168.95 -124.06 -66.23
N GLU A 705 -168.20 -124.51 -65.21
CA GLU A 705 -168.44 -125.80 -64.55
C GLU A 705 -169.68 -125.78 -63.63
N GLN A 706 -169.98 -124.63 -63.02
CA GLN A 706 -171.21 -124.45 -62.24
C GLN A 706 -172.47 -124.58 -63.12
N TRP A 707 -172.44 -124.05 -64.35
CA TRP A 707 -173.55 -124.22 -65.29
C TRP A 707 -173.72 -125.69 -65.74
N ARG A 708 -172.61 -126.41 -65.99
CA ARG A 708 -172.64 -127.84 -66.32
C ARG A 708 -173.23 -128.70 -65.21
N THR A 709 -172.96 -128.36 -63.94
CA THR A 709 -173.49 -129.09 -62.80
C THR A 709 -174.99 -128.85 -62.59
N GLN A 710 -175.51 -127.65 -62.87
CA GLN A 710 -176.96 -127.40 -62.82
C GLN A 710 -177.77 -128.27 -63.80
N VAL A 711 -177.31 -128.38 -65.06
CA VAL A 711 -177.97 -129.24 -66.07
C VAL A 711 -178.00 -130.72 -65.61
N LEU A 712 -176.93 -131.18 -64.97
CA LEU A 712 -176.85 -132.54 -64.42
C LEU A 712 -177.71 -132.74 -63.16
N GLU A 713 -178.03 -131.70 -62.40
CA GLU A 713 -178.98 -131.78 -61.27
C GLU A 713 -180.45 -131.86 -61.75
N GLU A 714 -180.79 -131.20 -62.87
CA GLU A 714 -182.11 -131.33 -63.51
C GLU A 714 -182.33 -132.77 -64.03
N ASP A 715 -181.35 -133.34 -64.74
CA ASP A 715 -181.39 -134.76 -65.19
C ASP A 715 -181.46 -135.78 -64.03
N LEU A 716 -181.04 -135.41 -62.81
CA LEU A 716 -181.01 -136.28 -61.63
C LEU A 716 -182.32 -136.33 -60.82
N THR A 717 -183.33 -135.51 -61.14
CA THR A 717 -184.46 -135.26 -60.22
C THR A 717 -185.84 -135.81 -60.62
N ASP A 718 -186.05 -136.33 -61.83
CA ASP A 718 -187.34 -136.90 -62.29
C ASP A 718 -187.35 -138.46 -62.28
N PRO A 719 -188.45 -139.16 -61.89
CA PRO A 719 -188.30 -140.28 -60.95
C PRO A 719 -188.74 -141.66 -61.47
N LYS A 720 -188.21 -142.12 -62.61
CA LYS A 720 -188.39 -143.50 -63.13
C LYS A 720 -187.07 -144.27 -63.32
N ASN A 721 -186.25 -144.19 -62.26
CA ASN A 721 -184.85 -144.60 -62.11
C ASN A 721 -184.63 -146.13 -61.93
N PRO A 722 -183.43 -146.67 -62.28
CA PRO A 722 -182.75 -147.59 -61.35
C PRO A 722 -181.18 -147.50 -61.24
N HIS A 723 -180.66 -147.23 -60.01
CA HIS A 723 -179.32 -147.52 -59.39
C HIS A 723 -178.28 -146.35 -59.16
N ARG A 724 -177.31 -146.46 -58.18
CA ARG A 724 -176.67 -145.30 -57.42
C ARG A 724 -175.32 -145.55 -56.59
N TRP A 725 -174.46 -144.50 -56.34
CA TRP A 725 -173.29 -144.29 -55.36
C TRP A 725 -171.78 -144.59 -55.78
N ASN A 726 -170.59 -144.29 -55.11
CA ASN A 726 -170.13 -143.76 -53.76
C ASN A 726 -168.59 -143.31 -53.56
N ARG A 727 -168.28 -142.28 -52.70
CA ARG A 727 -167.09 -141.97 -51.76
C ARG A 727 -165.58 -141.57 -52.12
N ILE A 728 -164.73 -141.15 -51.10
CA ILE A 728 -163.50 -140.21 -51.04
C ILE A 728 -162.55 -140.45 -49.75
N PRO A 729 -161.49 -139.68 -49.22
CA PRO A 729 -160.46 -138.58 -49.58
C PRO A 729 -158.99 -138.54 -48.87
N LEU A 730 -158.15 -137.43 -49.01
CA LEU A 730 -157.22 -136.70 -48.01
C LEU A 730 -155.60 -136.73 -47.88
N VAL A 731 -154.93 -135.69 -47.24
CA VAL A 731 -153.62 -135.57 -46.38
C VAL A 731 -152.43 -134.51 -46.68
N LEU A 732 -151.56 -134.10 -45.68
CA LEU A 732 -150.48 -133.00 -45.54
C LEU A 732 -149.15 -133.45 -44.74
N PRO A 733 -148.16 -132.70 -44.05
CA PRO A 733 -147.73 -131.25 -43.76
C PRO A 733 -146.15 -130.87 -43.52
N ASN A 734 -145.76 -129.73 -42.83
CA ASN A 734 -144.47 -129.26 -42.12
C ASN A 734 -143.23 -128.59 -42.89
N GLY A 735 -142.13 -127.91 -42.38
CA GLY A 735 -141.51 -127.32 -41.09
C GLY A 735 -139.96 -126.90 -41.25
N VAL A 736 -139.01 -126.34 -40.41
CA VAL A 736 -138.79 -125.45 -39.17
C VAL A 736 -137.23 -125.17 -38.84
N ALA A 737 -136.70 -124.00 -38.30
CA ALA A 737 -135.27 -123.73 -37.80
C ALA A 737 -134.94 -122.38 -36.96
N VAL A 738 -133.71 -122.18 -36.33
CA VAL A 738 -133.15 -121.08 -35.37
C VAL A 738 -131.54 -121.16 -35.21
N PRO A 739 -130.55 -120.32 -34.61
CA PRO A 739 -130.38 -119.21 -33.54
C PRO A 739 -129.32 -118.00 -33.76
N GLU A 740 -128.53 -117.48 -32.73
CA GLU A 740 -127.77 -116.16 -32.62
C GLU A 740 -126.59 -116.01 -31.52
N ALA A 741 -126.20 -114.77 -31.05
CA ALA A 741 -125.37 -114.26 -29.88
C ALA A 741 -123.81 -114.01 -30.01
N ARG A 742 -123.00 -113.25 -29.20
CA ARG A 742 -123.06 -112.37 -27.95
C ARG A 742 -121.88 -111.30 -27.84
N ALA A 743 -121.53 -110.66 -26.67
CA ALA A 743 -120.61 -109.47 -26.50
C ALA A 743 -119.76 -109.35 -25.15
N GLU A 744 -119.49 -108.11 -24.64
CA GLU A 744 -118.96 -107.63 -23.28
C GLU A 744 -117.42 -107.46 -22.97
N GLU A 745 -116.83 -106.64 -22.02
CA GLU A 745 -117.12 -105.33 -21.33
C GLU A 745 -115.93 -104.67 -20.46
N LEU A 746 -115.82 -103.31 -20.42
CA LEU A 746 -115.58 -102.30 -19.29
C LEU A 746 -114.29 -101.98 -18.43
N GLY A 747 -114.15 -100.66 -18.08
CA GLY A 747 -113.50 -100.05 -16.88
C GLY A 747 -112.15 -99.28 -17.05
N ALA A 748 -111.83 -98.12 -16.44
CA ALA A 748 -112.57 -97.09 -15.65
C ALA A 748 -111.80 -95.72 -15.65
N ALA A 749 -112.35 -94.65 -15.01
CA ALA A 749 -111.88 -93.25 -15.01
C ALA A 749 -110.48 -93.00 -14.34
N ALA A 750 -109.81 -91.83 -14.36
CA ALA A 750 -110.24 -90.41 -14.44
C ALA A 750 -109.04 -89.45 -14.75
N THR A 751 -109.11 -88.12 -14.99
CA THR A 751 -110.09 -87.17 -15.60
C THR A 751 -109.47 -85.75 -15.69
N THR A 752 -109.50 -85.08 -16.86
CA THR A 752 -109.13 -83.65 -17.14
C THR A 752 -107.65 -83.21 -16.92
N THR A 753 -107.12 -82.11 -17.50
CA THR A 753 -107.69 -81.00 -18.32
C THR A 753 -106.67 -80.44 -19.32
N ALA A 754 -107.14 -79.84 -20.43
CA ALA A 754 -106.52 -78.74 -21.22
C ALA A 754 -105.08 -78.92 -21.81
N SER A 755 -104.73 -78.37 -22.98
CA SER A 755 -105.48 -77.78 -24.10
C SER A 755 -104.52 -77.62 -25.31
N SER A 756 -105.05 -77.45 -26.53
CA SER A 756 -104.38 -76.82 -27.70
C SER A 756 -102.83 -76.76 -27.70
N GLY A 757 -102.06 -77.60 -28.41
CA GLY A 757 -102.39 -78.40 -29.59
C GLY A 757 -102.07 -77.65 -30.88
N ARG A 758 -101.26 -78.32 -31.74
CA ARG A 758 -101.08 -78.06 -33.19
C ARG A 758 -100.30 -76.77 -33.57
N SER A 759 -99.42 -76.77 -34.57
CA SER A 759 -99.15 -77.80 -35.61
C SER A 759 -97.97 -77.45 -36.53
N ALA A 760 -97.57 -78.43 -37.36
CA ALA A 760 -96.51 -78.39 -38.40
C ALA A 760 -95.07 -78.21 -37.86
N GLY A 761 -94.05 -78.78 -38.50
CA GLY A 761 -94.03 -79.52 -39.78
C GLY A 761 -92.60 -79.62 -40.28
N ALA A 762 -92.25 -80.78 -40.87
CA ALA A 762 -90.89 -81.23 -41.22
C ALA A 762 -89.88 -81.31 -40.04
N GLY A 763 -88.98 -82.32 -39.98
CA GLY A 763 -88.93 -83.50 -40.85
C GLY A 763 -87.58 -84.22 -40.90
N ASP A 764 -87.21 -84.94 -39.83
CA ASP A 764 -86.36 -86.16 -39.79
C ASP A 764 -86.33 -86.61 -38.29
N ALA A 765 -86.52 -87.87 -37.88
CA ALA A 765 -85.94 -89.17 -38.29
C ALA A 765 -84.52 -89.40 -37.71
N ALA A 766 -84.22 -90.51 -37.03
CA ALA A 766 -85.07 -91.54 -36.41
C ALA A 766 -84.31 -92.20 -35.23
N VAL A 767 -85.01 -92.86 -34.30
CA VAL A 767 -84.39 -93.47 -33.10
C VAL A 767 -84.04 -94.95 -33.32
N ALA A 768 -82.74 -95.25 -33.12
CA ALA A 768 -82.12 -96.53 -32.72
C ALA A 768 -82.37 -97.82 -33.53
N ALA A 769 -81.26 -98.41 -33.99
CA ALA A 769 -81.02 -99.85 -33.98
C ALA A 769 -79.58 -100.12 -33.47
N ALA A 770 -79.39 -101.23 -32.75
CA ALA A 770 -78.11 -101.69 -32.19
C ALA A 770 -77.34 -102.57 -33.22
N PRO A 771 -76.11 -103.12 -32.99
CA PRO A 771 -75.39 -103.25 -31.71
C PRO A 771 -73.84 -103.04 -31.75
N ALA A 772 -73.16 -103.38 -30.63
CA ALA A 772 -71.72 -103.71 -30.48
C ALA A 772 -70.68 -102.55 -30.59
N LEU A 773 -69.53 -102.56 -29.90
CA LEU A 773 -69.10 -103.21 -28.64
C LEU A 773 -67.78 -102.54 -28.15
N VAL A 774 -67.64 -102.20 -26.86
CA VAL A 774 -66.42 -101.63 -26.19
C VAL A 774 -65.96 -100.24 -26.72
N GLY A 775 -65.58 -99.24 -25.92
CA GLY A 775 -65.62 -99.08 -24.46
C GLY A 775 -64.80 -97.82 -24.06
N GLY A 776 -65.43 -96.82 -23.44
CA GLY A 776 -64.80 -95.54 -23.10
C GLY A 776 -64.36 -95.42 -21.63
N PRO A 777 -63.44 -94.49 -21.29
CA PRO A 777 -63.05 -94.21 -19.90
C PRO A 777 -64.18 -93.53 -19.12
N SER A 778 -64.10 -93.59 -17.77
CA SER A 778 -65.17 -93.14 -16.88
C SER A 778 -65.38 -91.62 -16.86
N ASP A 779 -66.56 -91.23 -16.40
CA ASP A 779 -66.98 -89.83 -16.16
C ASP A 779 -66.11 -89.10 -15.09
N GLU A 780 -65.25 -89.83 -14.39
CA GLU A 780 -64.19 -89.26 -13.53
C GLU A 780 -62.98 -88.79 -14.35
N TYR A 781 -62.60 -89.52 -15.41
CA TYR A 781 -61.48 -89.16 -16.29
C TYR A 781 -61.75 -87.82 -17.00
N VAL A 782 -62.98 -87.59 -17.45
CA VAL A 782 -63.37 -86.32 -18.10
C VAL A 782 -63.30 -85.15 -17.10
N ARG A 783 -63.78 -85.33 -15.86
CA ARG A 783 -63.67 -84.29 -14.82
C ARG A 783 -62.23 -84.06 -14.38
N LEU A 784 -61.41 -85.11 -14.31
CA LEU A 784 -59.98 -85.01 -14.02
C LEU A 784 -59.24 -84.27 -15.14
N GLN A 785 -59.51 -84.59 -16.40
CA GLN A 785 -58.90 -83.92 -17.56
C GLN A 785 -59.31 -82.43 -17.64
N ALA A 786 -60.58 -82.10 -17.40
CA ALA A 786 -61.02 -80.71 -17.31
C ALA A 786 -60.32 -79.95 -16.17
N ARG A 787 -60.09 -80.61 -15.02
CA ARG A 787 -59.38 -80.01 -13.88
C ARG A 787 -57.86 -79.94 -14.08
N CYS A 788 -57.27 -80.85 -14.85
CA CYS A 788 -55.89 -80.70 -15.33
C CYS A 788 -55.76 -79.48 -16.24
N GLN A 789 -56.68 -79.28 -17.19
CA GLN A 789 -56.71 -78.10 -18.06
C GLN A 789 -56.94 -76.79 -17.27
N GLU A 790 -57.80 -76.80 -16.25
CA GLU A 790 -57.94 -75.67 -15.32
C GLU A 790 -56.61 -75.36 -14.61
N LEU A 791 -55.96 -76.37 -14.04
CA LEU A 791 -54.67 -76.24 -13.35
C LEU A 791 -53.53 -75.82 -14.30
N GLU A 792 -53.49 -76.35 -15.52
CA GLU A 792 -52.54 -75.96 -16.57
C GLU A 792 -52.73 -74.49 -16.97
N SER A 793 -53.96 -74.05 -17.22
CA SER A 793 -54.25 -72.63 -17.52
C SER A 793 -53.88 -71.71 -16.35
N ARG A 794 -54.10 -72.17 -15.11
CA ARG A 794 -53.71 -71.46 -13.88
C ARG A 794 -52.20 -71.37 -13.73
N VAL A 795 -51.47 -72.46 -13.97
CA VAL A 795 -49.99 -72.51 -13.99
C VAL A 795 -49.43 -71.63 -15.12
N GLN A 796 -50.04 -71.62 -16.30
CA GLN A 796 -49.66 -70.71 -17.39
C GLN A 796 -49.88 -69.24 -17.00
N SER A 797 -51.02 -68.90 -16.38
CA SER A 797 -51.29 -67.53 -15.89
C SER A 797 -50.33 -67.09 -14.77
N LEU A 798 -49.93 -68.03 -13.89
CA LEU A 798 -48.95 -67.79 -12.85
C LEU A 798 -47.54 -67.65 -13.45
N GLY A 799 -47.19 -68.44 -14.46
CA GLY A 799 -45.92 -68.33 -15.19
C GLY A 799 -45.82 -67.10 -16.10
N ALA A 800 -46.95 -66.54 -16.54
CA ALA A 800 -46.99 -65.21 -17.18
C ALA A 800 -46.71 -64.11 -16.14
N LYS A 801 -47.42 -64.15 -15.00
CA LYS A 801 -47.22 -63.23 -13.87
C LYS A 801 -45.87 -63.38 -13.15
N LEU A 802 -45.19 -64.51 -13.33
CA LEU A 802 -43.81 -64.70 -12.88
C LEU A 802 -42.88 -63.92 -13.80
N ARG A 803 -42.92 -64.17 -15.11
CA ARG A 803 -42.11 -63.44 -16.11
C ARG A 803 -42.32 -61.92 -16.07
N GLU A 804 -43.56 -61.48 -15.85
CA GLU A 804 -43.90 -60.07 -15.62
C GLU A 804 -43.15 -59.49 -14.41
N LYS A 805 -43.07 -60.24 -13.30
CA LYS A 805 -42.31 -59.86 -12.10
C LYS A 805 -40.81 -60.03 -12.25
N ASP A 806 -40.36 -61.00 -13.05
CA ASP A 806 -38.94 -61.21 -13.34
C ASP A 806 -38.42 -60.03 -14.19
N LEU A 807 -39.17 -59.59 -15.20
CA LEU A 807 -38.89 -58.36 -15.98
C LEU A 807 -38.92 -57.10 -15.11
N ILE A 808 -39.92 -56.95 -14.24
CA ILE A 808 -39.98 -55.82 -13.29
C ILE A 808 -38.79 -55.88 -12.30
N LEU A 809 -38.33 -57.07 -11.90
CA LEU A 809 -37.13 -57.22 -11.08
C LEU A 809 -35.88 -56.82 -11.86
N GLU A 810 -35.73 -57.25 -13.12
CA GLU A 810 -34.62 -56.84 -13.99
C GLU A 810 -34.57 -55.31 -14.16
N GLU A 811 -35.68 -54.66 -14.52
CA GLU A 811 -35.80 -53.21 -14.61
C GLU A 811 -35.48 -52.50 -13.28
N VAL A 812 -36.01 -53.01 -12.16
CA VAL A 812 -35.74 -52.44 -10.81
C VAL A 812 -34.27 -52.64 -10.42
N THR A 813 -33.62 -53.74 -10.82
CA THR A 813 -32.17 -53.91 -10.60
C THR A 813 -31.34 -52.99 -11.48
N GLU A 814 -31.65 -52.82 -12.77
CA GLU A 814 -30.96 -51.83 -13.62
C GLU A 814 -31.12 -50.40 -13.08
N LEU A 815 -32.31 -50.04 -12.59
CA LEU A 815 -32.57 -48.75 -11.98
C LEU A 815 -31.81 -48.58 -10.65
N ALA A 816 -31.76 -49.62 -9.81
CA ALA A 816 -30.99 -49.61 -8.57
C ALA A 816 -29.48 -49.50 -8.82
N GLU A 817 -28.96 -50.20 -9.83
CA GLU A 817 -27.54 -50.13 -10.22
C GLU A 817 -27.21 -48.75 -10.81
N ARG A 818 -28.00 -48.21 -11.74
CA ARG A 818 -27.80 -46.85 -12.29
C ARG A 818 -27.87 -45.76 -11.20
N VAL A 819 -28.78 -45.88 -10.23
CA VAL A 819 -28.86 -44.96 -9.08
C VAL A 819 -27.67 -45.16 -8.14
N GLY A 820 -27.16 -46.40 -8.00
CA GLY A 820 -25.91 -46.70 -7.30
C GLY A 820 -24.70 -46.02 -7.94
N GLU A 821 -24.51 -46.19 -9.25
CA GLU A 821 -23.43 -45.55 -10.02
C GLU A 821 -23.51 -44.02 -9.97
N GLN A 822 -24.71 -43.44 -10.10
CA GLN A 822 -24.90 -41.99 -9.92
C GLN A 822 -24.58 -41.53 -8.49
N ALA A 823 -24.93 -42.32 -7.48
CA ALA A 823 -24.58 -42.01 -6.09
C ALA A 823 -23.07 -42.12 -5.83
N ASP A 824 -22.38 -43.09 -6.45
CA ASP A 824 -20.92 -43.24 -6.32
C ASP A 824 -20.14 -42.16 -7.08
N ALA A 825 -20.55 -41.80 -8.30
CA ALA A 825 -20.03 -40.61 -9.00
C ALA A 825 -20.29 -39.32 -8.20
N GLY A 826 -21.44 -39.22 -7.53
CA GLY A 826 -21.75 -38.15 -6.58
C GLY A 826 -20.83 -38.13 -5.35
N LYS A 827 -20.45 -39.31 -4.81
CA LYS A 827 -19.48 -39.43 -3.71
C LYS A 827 -18.09 -38.97 -4.14
N GLU A 828 -17.63 -39.31 -5.36
CA GLU A 828 -16.34 -38.81 -5.86
C GLU A 828 -16.33 -37.29 -6.02
N CYS A 829 -17.37 -36.72 -6.62
CA CYS A 829 -17.50 -35.27 -6.82
C CYS A 829 -17.56 -34.51 -5.48
N THR A 830 -18.31 -35.02 -4.50
CA THR A 830 -18.35 -34.44 -3.15
C THR A 830 -17.05 -34.64 -2.36
N LEU A 831 -16.31 -35.74 -2.56
CA LEU A 831 -14.95 -35.91 -2.02
C LEU A 831 -13.94 -34.94 -2.64
N ALA A 832 -14.01 -34.70 -3.95
CA ALA A 832 -13.19 -33.71 -4.64
C ALA A 832 -13.48 -32.31 -4.11
N LEU A 833 -14.75 -31.94 -3.98
CA LEU A 833 -15.19 -30.68 -3.40
C LEU A 833 -14.73 -30.54 -1.94
N ALA A 834 -14.88 -31.58 -1.10
CA ALA A 834 -14.42 -31.56 0.29
C ALA A 834 -12.89 -31.42 0.42
N ARG A 835 -12.12 -32.06 -0.46
CA ARG A 835 -10.65 -31.87 -0.55
C ARG A 835 -10.31 -30.44 -0.96
N GLN A 836 -11.03 -29.87 -1.93
CA GLN A 836 -10.80 -28.51 -2.41
C GLN A 836 -11.21 -27.43 -1.39
N VAL A 837 -12.33 -27.61 -0.68
CA VAL A 837 -12.74 -26.77 0.46
C VAL A 837 -11.72 -26.84 1.59
N ASN A 838 -11.20 -28.03 1.94
CA ASN A 838 -10.11 -28.15 2.91
C ASN A 838 -8.82 -27.44 2.45
N LYS A 839 -8.48 -27.50 1.16
CA LYS A 839 -7.33 -26.80 0.57
C LYS A 839 -7.51 -25.27 0.60
N TYR A 840 -8.74 -24.76 0.40
CA TYR A 840 -9.05 -23.35 0.62
C TYR A 840 -9.01 -22.99 2.11
N HIS A 841 -9.55 -23.81 3.01
CA HIS A 841 -9.45 -23.59 4.46
C HIS A 841 -7.99 -23.56 4.97
N SER A 842 -7.11 -24.43 4.49
CA SER A 842 -5.68 -24.38 4.85
C SER A 842 -4.99 -23.14 4.30
N SER A 843 -5.33 -22.73 3.07
CA SER A 843 -4.84 -21.48 2.45
C SER A 843 -5.32 -20.25 3.20
N ILE A 844 -6.60 -20.19 3.59
CA ILE A 844 -7.17 -19.12 4.44
C ILE A 844 -6.44 -19.09 5.79
N ARG A 845 -6.29 -20.21 6.51
CA ARG A 845 -5.54 -20.26 7.78
C ARG A 845 -4.05 -19.91 7.64
N HIS A 846 -3.47 -20.01 6.45
CA HIS A 846 -2.11 -19.55 6.18
C HIS A 846 -2.08 -18.04 5.94
N LYS A 847 -2.93 -17.52 5.03
CA LYS A 847 -3.09 -16.09 4.79
C LYS A 847 -3.53 -15.31 6.02
N SER A 848 -4.41 -15.83 6.86
CA SER A 848 -4.80 -15.19 8.13
C SER A 848 -3.64 -15.13 9.13
N ARG A 849 -2.73 -16.11 9.14
CA ARG A 849 -1.51 -16.05 9.96
C ARG A 849 -0.49 -15.06 9.40
N GLN A 850 -0.31 -15.02 8.08
CA GLN A 850 0.52 -14.01 7.42
C GLN A 850 -0.03 -12.59 7.65
N MET A 851 -1.35 -12.41 7.55
CA MET A 851 -2.04 -11.16 7.83
C MET A 851 -1.93 -10.76 9.31
N MET A 852 -2.04 -11.70 10.25
CA MET A 852 -1.77 -11.44 11.67
C MET A 852 -0.30 -11.07 11.93
N ALA A 853 0.66 -11.69 11.23
CA ALA A 853 2.07 -11.31 11.32
C ALA A 853 2.27 -9.86 10.84
N THR A 854 1.78 -9.51 9.64
CA THR A 854 1.87 -8.13 9.12
C THR A 854 1.10 -7.12 9.97
N ILE A 855 -0.04 -7.50 10.58
CA ILE A 855 -0.75 -6.64 11.54
C ILE A 855 0.08 -6.45 12.82
N SER A 856 0.75 -7.50 13.32
CA SER A 856 1.62 -7.36 14.49
C SER A 856 2.87 -6.51 14.19
N GLU A 857 3.48 -6.66 13.01
CA GLU A 857 4.57 -5.81 12.52
C GLU A 857 4.11 -4.34 12.40
N LEU A 858 2.98 -4.10 11.73
CA LEU A 858 2.37 -2.75 11.63
C LEU A 858 2.05 -2.16 13.01
N SER A 859 1.53 -2.94 13.96
CA SER A 859 1.26 -2.46 15.31
C SER A 859 2.54 -2.09 16.09
N LEU A 860 3.64 -2.79 15.82
CA LEU A 860 4.96 -2.53 16.42
C LEU A 860 5.62 -1.29 15.79
N PHE A 861 5.50 -1.12 14.47
CA PHE A 861 5.88 0.13 13.80
C PHE A 861 5.02 1.31 14.24
N GLN A 862 3.71 1.13 14.43
CA GLN A 862 2.80 2.17 14.92
C GLN A 862 3.16 2.58 16.36
N ALA A 863 3.40 1.62 17.25
CA ALA A 863 3.88 1.89 18.61
C ALA A 863 5.23 2.62 18.61
N SER A 864 6.15 2.23 17.71
CA SER A 864 7.46 2.88 17.56
C SER A 864 7.34 4.31 17.01
N SER A 865 6.42 4.54 16.08
CA SER A 865 6.10 5.88 15.55
C SER A 865 5.52 6.79 16.63
N ILE A 866 4.59 6.28 17.44
CA ILE A 866 4.01 7.02 18.58
C ILE A 866 5.09 7.36 19.62
N GLN A 867 6.02 6.44 19.92
CA GLN A 867 7.15 6.72 20.82
C GLN A 867 8.10 7.78 20.24
N LEU A 868 8.41 7.73 18.94
CA LEU A 868 9.21 8.76 18.27
C LEU A 868 8.50 10.12 18.23
N GLN A 869 7.19 10.16 18.03
CA GLN A 869 6.38 11.38 18.12
C GLN A 869 6.39 11.96 19.54
N GLN A 870 6.32 11.13 20.57
CA GLN A 870 6.44 11.56 21.98
C GLN A 870 7.86 12.07 22.30
N GLU A 871 8.91 11.43 21.78
CA GLU A 871 10.29 11.91 21.93
C GLU A 871 10.50 13.24 21.21
N VAL A 872 9.94 13.42 20.00
CA VAL A 872 9.96 14.69 19.26
C VAL A 872 9.23 15.79 20.05
N GLN A 873 8.00 15.54 20.52
CA GLN A 873 7.26 16.52 21.35
C GLN A 873 7.99 16.86 22.65
N ARG A 874 8.70 15.90 23.25
CA ARG A 874 9.56 16.12 24.44
C ARG A 874 10.80 16.96 24.12
N LEU A 875 11.32 16.90 22.89
CA LEU A 875 12.43 17.74 22.44
C LEU A 875 11.94 19.13 22.00
N GLU A 876 10.81 19.23 21.32
CA GLU A 876 10.15 20.48 20.93
C GLU A 876 9.78 21.31 22.18
N THR A 877 9.23 20.69 23.22
CA THR A 877 8.96 21.38 24.50
C THR A 877 10.23 21.83 25.22
N VAL A 878 11.32 21.04 25.19
CA VAL A 878 12.63 21.46 25.74
C VAL A 878 13.26 22.60 24.93
N VAL A 879 13.05 22.64 23.61
CA VAL A 879 13.48 23.77 22.76
C VAL A 879 12.63 25.01 23.04
N ALA A 880 11.31 24.89 23.13
CA ALA A 880 10.43 26.00 23.46
C ALA A 880 10.73 26.59 24.86
N GLU A 881 10.99 25.76 25.87
CA GLU A 881 11.47 26.22 27.19
C GLU A 881 12.82 26.95 27.12
N ALA A 882 13.71 26.54 26.20
CA ALA A 882 15.01 27.15 26.01
C ALA A 882 14.90 28.49 25.25
N GLU A 883 13.97 28.59 24.30
CA GLU A 883 13.63 29.81 23.57
C GLU A 883 12.91 30.82 24.47
N GLU A 884 11.92 30.42 25.27
CA GLU A 884 11.24 31.28 26.25
C GLU A 884 12.23 31.85 27.29
N ARG A 885 13.18 31.04 27.78
CA ARG A 885 14.27 31.51 28.66
C ARG A 885 15.19 32.49 27.95
N LEU A 886 15.52 32.26 26.67
CA LEU A 886 16.34 33.16 25.88
C LEU A 886 15.66 34.52 25.65
N GLU A 887 14.34 34.52 25.38
CA GLU A 887 13.53 35.74 25.23
C GLU A 887 13.37 36.50 26.56
N ALA A 888 13.26 35.79 27.68
CA ALA A 888 13.32 36.37 29.03
C ALA A 888 14.69 36.98 29.38
N GLY A 889 15.75 36.64 28.64
CA GLY A 889 17.13 37.08 28.86
C GLY A 889 17.95 36.18 29.80
N ASP A 890 17.38 35.04 30.21
CA ASP A 890 18.04 34.01 31.02
C ASP A 890 18.83 33.02 30.13
N ALA A 891 19.57 32.11 30.77
CA ALA A 891 20.30 31.07 30.05
C ALA A 891 19.34 29.99 29.49
N PRO A 892 19.45 29.60 28.20
CA PRO A 892 18.53 28.62 27.59
C PRO A 892 18.60 27.23 28.24
N TYR A 893 19.70 26.89 28.91
CA TYR A 893 19.84 25.70 29.74
C TYR A 893 20.83 25.96 30.89
N ALA A 894 20.59 25.34 32.06
CA ALA A 894 21.35 25.61 33.28
C ALA A 894 22.88 25.37 33.15
N GLU A 895 23.31 24.44 32.28
CA GLU A 895 24.74 24.25 32.03
C GLU A 895 25.38 25.41 31.24
N ALA A 896 24.61 26.12 30.39
CA ALA A 896 25.09 27.33 29.72
C ALA A 896 25.35 28.47 30.72
N GLU A 897 24.50 28.59 31.75
CA GLU A 897 24.70 29.57 32.83
C GLU A 897 26.01 29.29 33.57
N VAL A 898 26.24 28.05 34.01
CA VAL A 898 27.48 27.64 34.70
C VAL A 898 28.72 27.80 33.82
N GLN A 899 28.60 27.60 32.50
CA GLN A 899 29.69 27.86 31.55
C GLN A 899 29.96 29.36 31.39
N TYR A 900 28.91 30.17 31.21
CA TYR A 900 29.00 31.63 31.11
C TYR A 900 29.58 32.26 32.39
N GLU A 901 29.12 31.81 33.57
CA GLU A 901 29.66 32.20 34.87
C GLU A 901 31.15 31.88 34.98
N ARG A 902 31.58 30.65 34.63
CA ARG A 902 33.00 30.27 34.64
C ARG A 902 33.83 31.16 33.74
N ASP A 903 33.35 31.46 32.54
CA ASP A 903 34.08 32.28 31.58
C ASP A 903 34.08 33.77 31.98
N ARG A 904 32.98 34.29 32.55
CA ARG A 904 32.88 35.61 33.18
C ARG A 904 33.86 35.75 34.34
N GLN A 905 33.91 34.77 35.24
CA GLN A 905 34.88 34.73 36.35
C GLN A 905 36.32 34.61 35.85
N SER A 906 36.58 33.84 34.78
CA SER A 906 37.89 33.73 34.13
C SER A 906 38.35 35.09 33.56
N ARG A 907 37.48 35.75 32.78
CA ARG A 907 37.69 37.09 32.22
C ARG A 907 37.91 38.14 33.31
N GLN A 908 37.15 38.09 34.41
CA GLN A 908 37.33 38.96 35.58
C GLN A 908 38.68 38.73 36.28
N ARG A 909 39.09 37.47 36.51
CA ARG A 909 40.42 37.14 37.07
C ARG A 909 41.55 37.65 36.18
N TYR A 910 41.41 37.53 34.86
CA TYR A 910 42.38 38.04 33.89
C TYR A 910 42.43 39.58 33.87
N ALA A 911 41.27 40.25 33.94
CA ALA A 911 41.17 41.71 34.04
C ALA A 911 41.81 42.24 35.34
N ALA A 912 41.52 41.62 36.49
CA ALA A 912 42.10 41.98 37.78
C ALA A 912 43.63 41.74 37.81
N ALA A 913 44.13 40.66 37.20
CA ALA A 913 45.57 40.43 37.04
C ALA A 913 46.24 41.47 36.12
N ARG A 914 45.52 41.97 35.11
CA ARG A 914 45.97 43.04 34.20
C ARG A 914 45.93 44.42 34.86
N GLN A 915 44.96 44.68 35.74
CA GLN A 915 44.92 45.90 36.57
C GLN A 915 46.07 45.89 37.57
N ARG A 916 46.23 44.83 38.40
CA ARG A 916 47.37 44.71 39.34
C ARG A 916 48.74 44.88 38.68
N ARG A 917 48.90 44.49 37.40
CA ARG A 917 50.12 44.75 36.61
C ARG A 917 50.30 46.19 36.13
N ARG A 918 49.22 46.96 35.96
CA ARG A 918 49.28 48.42 35.77
C ARG A 918 49.54 49.13 37.09
N ASP A 919 48.84 48.74 38.15
CA ASP A 919 48.92 49.39 39.45
C ASP A 919 50.35 49.25 40.01
N ALA A 920 50.92 48.04 39.99
CA ALA A 920 52.31 47.79 40.38
C ALA A 920 53.36 48.43 39.43
N ALA A 921 53.00 48.80 38.20
CA ALA A 921 53.86 49.61 37.34
C ALA A 921 53.79 51.09 37.71
N HIS A 922 52.61 51.58 38.09
CA HIS A 922 52.38 52.97 38.48
C HIS A 922 52.99 53.31 39.86
N GLU A 923 52.94 52.36 40.79
CA GLU A 923 53.69 52.39 42.06
C GLU A 923 55.21 52.38 41.79
N GLY A 924 55.67 51.62 40.79
CA GLY A 924 57.07 51.59 40.35
C GLY A 924 57.58 52.89 39.75
N GLU A 925 56.73 53.69 39.10
CA GLU A 925 57.10 54.99 38.52
C GLU A 925 57.00 56.16 39.51
N THR A 926 56.29 56.01 40.63
CA THR A 926 56.18 57.04 41.68
C THR A 926 57.12 56.81 42.87
N GLY A 927 57.61 55.59 43.07
CA GLY A 927 58.58 55.21 44.11
C GLY A 927 60.04 55.61 43.84
N GLY A 928 60.30 56.89 43.56
CA GLY A 928 61.65 57.41 43.25
C GLY A 928 62.63 57.47 44.43
N GLY A 929 63.02 56.31 44.99
CA GLY A 929 63.89 56.21 46.16
C GLY A 929 64.87 55.03 46.14
N MET A 930 66.13 55.29 45.81
CA MET A 930 67.22 54.30 45.81
C MET A 930 67.63 53.93 47.25
N GLN A 931 67.05 52.87 47.82
CA GLN A 931 67.44 52.37 49.14
C GLN A 931 67.74 50.87 49.11
N MET A 932 69.03 50.53 49.29
CA MET A 932 69.53 49.16 49.33
C MET A 932 69.10 48.46 50.62
N ILE A 933 67.96 47.76 50.59
CA ILE A 933 67.54 46.88 51.70
C ILE A 933 68.38 45.60 51.64
N ALA A 934 69.34 45.47 52.56
CA ALA A 934 70.13 44.26 52.73
C ALA A 934 69.25 43.13 53.30
N THR A 935 68.88 42.16 52.46
CA THR A 935 68.04 41.01 52.84
C THR A 935 68.83 39.96 53.60
N THR A 936 68.67 39.92 54.93
CA THR A 936 69.23 38.89 55.83
C THR A 936 68.48 37.55 55.77
N ALA A 937 67.92 37.19 54.62
CA ALA A 937 67.12 35.99 54.44
C ALA A 937 67.99 34.79 54.01
N VAL A 938 68.14 33.81 54.88
CA VAL A 938 68.87 32.55 54.59
C VAL A 938 68.18 31.82 53.42
N PRO A 939 68.93 31.37 52.39
CA PRO A 939 68.34 30.67 51.24
C PRO A 939 67.69 29.34 51.65
N ARG A 940 66.59 28.98 50.99
CA ARG A 940 65.90 27.71 51.25
C ARG A 940 66.75 26.52 50.75
N PRO A 941 66.93 25.44 51.53
CA PRO A 941 67.85 24.33 51.19
C PRO A 941 67.64 23.58 49.87
N ASN A 942 66.52 23.81 49.15
CA ASN A 942 66.18 23.12 47.89
C ASN A 942 66.26 24.05 46.67
N ALA A 943 67.31 24.88 46.58
CA ALA A 943 67.62 25.63 45.36
C ALA A 943 68.25 24.69 44.33
N TYR A 944 67.56 24.45 43.20
CA TYR A 944 67.90 23.38 42.25
C TYR A 944 68.99 23.77 41.23
N VAL A 945 70.10 24.34 41.72
CA VAL A 945 71.27 24.77 40.93
C VAL A 945 72.55 24.48 41.72
N PRO A 946 73.35 23.46 41.34
CA PRO A 946 74.72 23.26 41.84
C PRO A 946 75.62 24.45 41.47
N GLN A 947 76.63 24.76 42.28
CA GLN A 947 77.39 26.01 42.16
C GLN A 947 78.69 25.92 41.33
N ASP A 948 79.03 24.74 40.81
CA ASP A 948 80.38 24.43 40.28
C ASP A 948 80.45 24.21 38.75
N ASP A 949 79.46 24.66 37.98
CA ASP A 949 79.44 24.59 36.50
C ASP A 949 79.07 25.95 35.87
N ASP A 950 79.98 26.56 35.10
CA ASP A 950 79.84 27.90 34.48
C ASP A 950 78.75 28.03 33.38
N ILE A 951 77.95 26.98 33.14
CA ILE A 951 76.95 26.92 32.07
C ILE A 951 75.58 26.49 32.64
N GLY A 952 74.92 27.43 33.32
CA GLY A 952 73.65 27.21 34.02
C GLY A 952 72.48 26.78 33.12
N LEU A 953 72.35 25.46 32.91
CA LEU A 953 71.27 24.83 32.15
C LEU A 953 70.63 23.67 32.95
N PRO A 954 69.33 23.73 33.28
CA PRO A 954 68.65 22.64 33.99
C PRO A 954 68.58 21.35 33.14
N ARG A 955 69.00 20.22 33.71
CA ARG A 955 68.71 18.90 33.12
C ARG A 955 67.22 18.56 33.36
N PRO A 956 66.49 18.05 32.34
CA PRO A 956 65.14 17.51 32.56
C PRO A 956 65.21 16.24 33.40
N TYR A 957 64.16 15.99 34.18
CA TYR A 957 64.01 14.73 34.92
C TYR A 957 63.82 13.55 33.96
N GLY A 958 64.37 12.38 34.34
CA GLY A 958 64.08 11.11 33.67
C GLY A 958 62.63 10.65 33.91
N PRO A 959 62.19 9.55 33.27
CA PRO A 959 60.78 9.14 33.21
C PRO A 959 60.13 8.70 34.54
N PHE A 960 60.83 8.79 35.67
CA PHE A 960 60.31 8.46 37.00
C PHE A 960 60.71 9.54 38.01
N ALA A 961 59.73 10.30 38.51
CA ALA A 961 59.91 11.31 39.56
C ALA A 961 59.10 10.91 40.81
N PRO A 962 59.71 10.82 42.00
CA PRO A 962 59.02 10.34 43.21
C PRO A 962 58.25 11.46 43.93
N PHE A 963 56.95 11.27 44.13
CA PHE A 963 56.15 12.06 45.07
C PHE A 963 55.91 11.29 46.37
N LYS A 964 56.05 11.98 47.51
CA LYS A 964 55.46 11.59 48.80
C LYS A 964 54.84 12.83 49.46
N GLY A 965 53.64 12.66 50.01
CA GLY A 965 52.89 13.73 50.67
C GLY A 965 53.34 14.01 52.11
N ALA A 966 52.81 15.08 52.69
CA ALA A 966 53.08 15.50 54.07
C ALA A 966 51.79 15.55 54.90
N SER A 967 51.89 15.23 56.19
CA SER A 967 50.80 15.15 57.14
C SER A 967 50.80 16.31 58.15
N VAL A 968 49.63 16.94 58.35
CA VAL A 968 48.93 17.19 59.64
C VAL A 968 49.82 17.02 60.90
N SER A 969 50.03 17.98 61.83
CA SER A 969 49.09 18.85 62.60
C SER A 969 49.91 19.84 63.51
N PRO A 970 49.42 20.51 64.60
CA PRO A 970 48.06 20.73 65.17
C PRO A 970 47.69 22.16 65.72
N ALA A 971 46.42 22.32 66.15
CA ALA A 971 45.85 23.29 67.14
C ALA A 971 45.82 24.80 66.79
N ARG A 972 44.89 25.65 67.29
CA ARG A 972 43.81 25.57 68.31
C ARG A 972 42.41 25.79 67.67
N LEU A 973 41.34 25.03 67.97
CA LEU A 973 40.48 24.92 69.19
C LEU A 973 39.38 26.01 69.38
N THR A 974 38.15 25.70 68.93
CA THR A 974 36.86 25.81 69.68
C THR A 974 35.76 24.98 68.97
N HIS A 975 34.76 24.45 69.70
CA HIS A 975 33.86 23.35 69.28
C HIS A 975 32.59 23.29 70.20
N PRO A 976 31.59 22.35 70.03
CA PRO A 976 31.49 21.28 69.01
C PRO A 976 30.25 21.09 68.08
N PRO A 977 29.01 21.57 68.30
CA PRO A 977 27.80 20.75 68.05
C PRO A 977 27.08 21.08 66.72
N THR A 978 26.32 20.18 66.06
CA THR A 978 26.06 18.72 66.21
C THR A 978 25.64 18.18 64.82
N ARG A 979 26.12 17.01 64.35
CA ARG A 979 25.63 15.61 64.56
C ARG A 979 24.23 15.35 63.96
N GLY A 980 24.01 14.36 63.08
CA GLY A 980 24.91 13.35 62.47
C GLY A 980 24.40 12.91 61.08
N ASP A 981 25.21 12.35 60.18
CA ASP A 981 25.74 10.95 60.12
C ASP A 981 24.76 9.94 59.48
N ALA A 982 25.14 8.91 58.71
CA ALA A 982 26.35 8.66 57.88
C ALA A 982 26.19 7.40 56.98
N TRP A 983 26.63 7.51 55.71
CA TRP A 983 27.29 6.52 54.81
C TRP A 983 27.35 4.99 55.11
N ARG A 984 27.21 4.14 54.05
CA ARG A 984 28.28 3.30 53.40
C ARG A 984 27.70 2.35 52.30
N VAL A 985 28.33 2.14 51.12
CA VAL A 985 29.52 1.30 50.70
C VAL A 985 29.25 -0.22 50.77
N GLY A 986 29.59 -1.09 49.79
CA GLY A 986 30.42 -0.90 48.56
C GLY A 986 30.49 -2.11 47.59
N ASP A 987 31.68 -2.38 47.03
CA ASP A 987 31.95 -3.08 45.74
C ASP A 987 32.00 -4.64 45.68
N ALA A 988 32.03 -5.13 44.41
CA ALA A 988 32.85 -6.24 43.86
C ALA A 988 32.34 -7.73 43.79
N ALA A 989 31.89 -8.10 42.58
CA ALA A 989 32.48 -9.12 41.66
C ALA A 989 32.43 -10.66 41.89
N HIS A 990 32.19 -11.37 40.75
CA HIS A 990 32.45 -12.79 40.38
C HIS A 990 31.71 -13.95 41.12
N GLY A 991 31.19 -14.98 40.39
CA GLY A 991 30.74 -16.21 41.08
C GLY A 991 30.04 -17.44 40.44
N ALA A 992 29.82 -17.58 39.12
CA ALA A 992 29.47 -18.88 38.46
C ALA A 992 28.06 -19.54 38.74
N PRO A 993 27.65 -20.62 38.00
CA PRO A 993 26.29 -21.22 37.98
C PRO A 993 26.21 -22.58 38.78
N PRO A 994 25.13 -23.44 38.77
CA PRO A 994 24.00 -23.55 37.83
C PRO A 994 22.59 -23.92 38.42
N ALA A 995 21.66 -24.25 37.50
CA ALA A 995 20.35 -24.88 37.72
C ALA A 995 20.48 -26.38 38.18
N PRO A 996 19.40 -27.15 38.54
CA PRO A 996 17.98 -26.90 38.23
C PRO A 996 16.89 -27.37 39.26
N ARG A 997 15.63 -27.10 38.88
CA ARG A 997 14.40 -27.93 39.06
C ARG A 997 13.71 -28.07 40.45
N ALA A 998 12.42 -27.71 40.42
CA ALA A 998 11.24 -28.51 40.83
C ALA A 998 10.44 -28.12 42.10
N MET A 999 9.13 -28.40 42.00
CA MET A 999 8.06 -28.37 43.01
C MET A 999 7.65 -27.00 43.61
N ALA A 1000 6.43 -26.79 44.12
CA ALA A 1000 5.08 -27.14 43.63
C ALA A 1000 4.00 -26.60 44.62
N ALA A 1001 2.92 -26.01 44.07
CA ALA A 1001 1.60 -25.86 44.74
C ALA A 1001 1.56 -24.94 46.00
N VAL A 1002 0.42 -24.53 46.59
CA VAL A 1002 -0.97 -25.06 46.56
C VAL A 1002 -2.04 -23.96 46.37
N ARG A 1003 -3.23 -24.39 45.91
CA ARG A 1003 -4.54 -23.72 45.78
C ARG A 1003 -4.99 -22.94 47.05
N GLY A 1004 -5.96 -22.02 47.03
CA GLY A 1004 -6.86 -21.53 45.95
C GLY A 1004 -8.31 -21.32 46.46
N ALA A 1005 -9.22 -20.82 45.59
CA ALA A 1005 -10.68 -20.60 45.81
C ALA A 1005 -11.07 -19.50 46.85
N THR A 1006 -12.23 -18.79 46.82
CA THR A 1006 -13.31 -18.57 45.82
C THR A 1006 -14.12 -17.28 46.18
N VAL A 1007 -14.36 -16.36 45.22
CA VAL A 1007 -15.67 -16.02 44.57
C VAL A 1007 -16.97 -16.18 45.44
N PRO A 1008 -18.02 -15.30 45.44
CA PRO A 1008 -18.31 -14.01 44.71
C PRO A 1008 -19.08 -12.88 45.51
N LEU A 1009 -19.65 -11.88 44.79
CA LEU A 1009 -20.78 -10.95 45.14
C LEU A 1009 -20.54 -9.82 46.19
N SER A 1010 -21.26 -8.68 46.23
CA SER A 1010 -21.95 -7.86 45.19
C SER A 1010 -22.44 -6.49 45.72
N ALA A 1011 -22.57 -5.51 44.80
CA ALA A 1011 -23.50 -4.35 44.80
C ALA A 1011 -23.40 -3.17 45.81
N THR A 1012 -23.73 -1.96 45.31
CA THR A 1012 -24.12 -0.70 46.02
C THR A 1012 -23.05 -0.05 46.94
N THR A 1013 -23.04 1.28 47.20
CA THR A 1013 -24.09 2.33 47.14
C THR A 1013 -23.51 3.72 46.77
N SER A 1014 -24.36 4.72 46.48
CA SER A 1014 -24.00 6.13 46.18
C SER A 1014 -24.03 7.06 47.43
N PRO A 1015 -24.30 8.40 47.36
CA PRO A 1015 -23.28 9.46 47.40
C PRO A 1015 -23.50 10.51 48.52
N PRO A 1016 -22.82 11.68 48.47
CA PRO A 1016 -23.52 12.99 48.47
C PRO A 1016 -23.00 13.91 47.33
N GLY A 1017 -23.56 15.08 46.96
CA GLY A 1017 -24.59 15.97 47.54
C GLY A 1017 -24.05 17.43 47.60
N THR A 1018 -24.79 18.53 47.39
CA THR A 1018 -26.24 18.76 47.18
C THR A 1018 -26.49 20.20 46.63
N ALA A 1019 -27.68 20.47 46.05
CA ALA A 1019 -28.37 21.79 45.94
C ALA A 1019 -27.86 22.85 44.92
N ALA A 1020 -28.70 23.75 44.35
CA ALA A 1020 -30.16 23.75 44.13
C ALA A 1020 -30.58 24.87 43.11
N GLY A 1021 -31.71 24.69 42.38
CA GLY A 1021 -32.32 25.74 41.53
C GLY A 1021 -33.41 25.21 40.56
N VAL A 1022 -34.66 25.67 40.70
CA VAL A 1022 -35.93 25.18 40.05
C VAL A 1022 -36.91 26.39 40.00
N PRO A 1023 -37.99 26.50 39.16
CA PRO A 1023 -38.64 25.61 38.14
C PRO A 1023 -38.53 26.18 36.69
N GLY A 1024 -39.18 25.72 35.60
CA GLY A 1024 -40.23 24.72 35.25
C GLY A 1024 -41.06 25.23 34.04
N LYS A 1025 -41.99 24.52 33.35
CA LYS A 1025 -42.57 23.17 33.52
C LYS A 1025 -43.49 22.78 32.31
N THR A 1026 -43.20 21.68 31.58
CA THR A 1026 -44.12 20.90 30.66
C THR A 1026 -44.72 21.63 29.41
N ARG A 1027 -45.28 21.02 28.33
CA ARG A 1027 -45.51 19.63 27.83
C ARG A 1027 -45.69 19.70 26.28
N GLY A 1028 -45.51 18.62 25.51
CA GLY A 1028 -45.99 18.49 24.09
C GLY A 1028 -47.21 17.55 23.98
N PRO A 1029 -47.49 16.84 22.85
CA PRO A 1029 -47.14 17.09 21.42
C PRO A 1029 -48.31 16.78 20.40
N SER A 1030 -48.26 17.24 19.12
CA SER A 1030 -49.13 16.71 18.02
C SER A 1030 -48.79 17.21 16.58
N THR A 1031 -49.20 16.44 15.55
CA THR A 1031 -49.18 16.70 14.08
C THR A 1031 -50.53 16.25 13.45
N PRO A 1032 -50.85 16.43 12.13
CA PRO A 1032 -50.37 17.38 11.12
C PRO A 1032 -51.45 18.35 10.49
N PRO A 1033 -51.99 18.25 9.23
CA PRO A 1033 -52.11 19.36 8.24
C PRO A 1033 -53.60 19.69 7.86
N PRO A 1034 -54.04 20.30 6.71
CA PRO A 1034 -53.35 20.81 5.48
C PRO A 1034 -53.88 22.17 4.85
N HIS A 1035 -53.40 22.50 3.64
CA HIS A 1035 -53.87 23.51 2.63
C HIS A 1035 -53.59 25.03 2.84
N ALA A 1036 -53.56 25.93 1.82
CA ALA A 1036 -53.13 25.87 0.38
C ALA A 1036 -53.19 27.28 -0.34
N ILE A 1037 -52.58 27.39 -1.55
CA ILE A 1037 -52.87 28.33 -2.69
C ILE A 1037 -52.28 29.78 -2.68
N ILE A 1038 -52.16 30.34 -3.91
CA ILE A 1038 -51.81 31.71 -4.41
C ILE A 1038 -50.38 31.87 -4.98
N THR A 1039 -50.14 32.53 -6.14
CA THR A 1039 -50.47 32.22 -7.57
C THR A 1039 -49.98 33.33 -8.54
N ALA A 1040 -49.19 32.98 -9.57
CA ALA A 1040 -49.04 33.67 -10.89
C ALA A 1040 -48.15 32.77 -11.80
N ALA A 1041 -48.44 32.38 -13.05
CA ALA A 1041 -48.94 33.05 -14.27
C ALA A 1041 -47.88 34.00 -14.88
N THR A 1042 -47.49 33.95 -16.17
CA THR A 1042 -48.06 33.47 -17.46
C THR A 1042 -47.22 32.32 -18.11
N SER A 1043 -47.72 31.34 -18.89
CA SER A 1043 -48.47 31.33 -20.19
C SER A 1043 -47.65 31.86 -21.40
N THR A 1044 -47.74 31.33 -22.64
CA THR A 1044 -48.85 30.55 -23.28
C THR A 1044 -48.39 29.71 -24.51
N SER A 1045 -49.06 28.55 -24.76
CA SER A 1045 -49.40 27.91 -26.08
C SER A 1045 -48.33 27.54 -27.16
N ALA A 1046 -48.50 26.51 -28.01
CA ALA A 1046 -49.37 25.30 -28.00
C ALA A 1046 -49.00 24.32 -29.17
N SER A 1047 -49.49 23.06 -29.08
CA SER A 1047 -49.88 22.06 -30.12
C SER A 1047 -49.40 22.16 -31.59
N GLY A 1048 -49.11 21.06 -32.32
CA GLY A 1048 -49.16 19.61 -32.00
C GLY A 1048 -49.72 18.74 -33.16
N ALA A 1049 -49.36 17.43 -33.18
CA ALA A 1049 -49.82 16.38 -34.12
C ALA A 1049 -49.46 16.56 -35.63
N ALA A 1050 -49.49 15.55 -36.52
CA ALA A 1050 -49.23 14.10 -36.43
C ALA A 1050 -49.13 13.49 -37.86
N ALA A 1051 -48.58 12.26 -38.00
CA ALA A 1051 -48.64 11.38 -39.19
C ALA A 1051 -47.90 11.88 -40.48
N THR A 1052 -47.50 11.08 -41.48
CA THR A 1052 -47.20 9.62 -41.65
C THR A 1052 -46.44 9.44 -42.98
N ASN A 1053 -45.65 8.35 -43.13
CA ASN A 1053 -45.19 7.76 -44.41
C ASN A 1053 -44.17 8.58 -45.26
N SER A 1054 -43.27 7.98 -46.05
CA SER A 1054 -42.87 6.57 -46.23
C SER A 1054 -41.51 6.46 -46.93
N SER A 1055 -40.89 5.26 -46.92
CA SER A 1055 -40.02 4.67 -47.98
C SER A 1055 -38.70 5.36 -48.39
N HIS A 1056 -37.60 4.67 -48.74
CA HIS A 1056 -37.13 3.28 -48.58
C HIS A 1056 -35.62 3.23 -48.96
N PHE A 1057 -34.83 2.32 -48.37
CA PHE A 1057 -33.72 1.50 -48.95
C PHE A 1057 -32.69 2.11 -49.96
N SER A 1058 -31.41 1.70 -50.04
CA SER A 1058 -30.54 0.84 -49.20
C SER A 1058 -29.06 1.00 -49.65
N SER A 1059 -28.14 0.32 -48.94
CA SER A 1059 -26.81 -0.21 -49.35
C SER A 1059 -26.47 -0.23 -50.86
N SER A 1060 -25.22 -0.09 -51.34
CA SER A 1060 -24.03 -0.82 -50.84
C SER A 1060 -22.67 -0.32 -51.40
N VAL A 1061 -21.59 -0.65 -50.68
CA VAL A 1061 -20.15 -0.64 -51.06
C VAL A 1061 -19.86 -1.88 -51.95
N PRO A 1062 -18.98 -1.91 -53.00
CA PRO A 1062 -17.52 -1.90 -52.76
C PRO A 1062 -16.49 -1.51 -53.88
N ALA A 1063 -15.24 -1.36 -53.40
CA ALA A 1063 -13.96 -1.86 -53.97
C ALA A 1063 -13.16 -1.11 -55.08
N ARG A 1064 -11.94 -0.69 -54.65
CA ARG A 1064 -10.58 -1.07 -55.16
C ARG A 1064 -9.88 -0.29 -56.30
N LEU A 1065 -8.57 -0.07 -56.05
CA LEU A 1065 -7.41 0.06 -56.99
C LEU A 1065 -7.33 1.35 -57.85
N SER A 1066 -6.16 1.90 -58.21
CA SER A 1066 -4.76 1.67 -57.75
C SER A 1066 -3.72 2.71 -58.25
N SER A 1067 -2.75 3.04 -57.39
CA SER A 1067 -1.28 3.21 -57.64
C SER A 1067 -0.68 4.26 -58.60
N ARG A 1068 0.35 4.99 -58.09
CA ARG A 1068 1.52 5.64 -58.78
C ARG A 1068 1.17 6.81 -59.74
N THR A 1069 2.02 7.77 -60.11
CA THR A 1069 3.50 8.01 -60.18
C THR A 1069 3.81 9.48 -59.78
N SER A 1070 4.79 9.87 -58.94
CA SER A 1070 6.28 9.90 -59.03
C SER A 1070 6.91 11.07 -59.82
N ALA A 1071 8.14 11.49 -59.42
CA ALA A 1071 8.93 12.69 -59.81
C ALA A 1071 8.41 14.02 -59.21
N ASP A 1072 9.20 14.89 -58.54
CA ASP A 1072 10.59 15.38 -58.65
C ASP A 1072 10.79 16.55 -59.64
N VAL A 1073 11.23 17.70 -59.12
CA VAL A 1073 12.46 18.46 -59.49
C VAL A 1073 12.59 19.70 -58.57
N ARG A 1074 13.80 20.27 -58.44
CA ARG A 1074 14.19 21.32 -57.49
C ARG A 1074 14.42 22.71 -58.13
N ASP A 1075 14.79 23.65 -57.24
CA ASP A 1075 15.72 24.80 -57.42
C ASP A 1075 15.16 26.10 -58.04
N GLY A 1076 15.65 27.25 -57.53
CA GLY A 1076 15.44 28.57 -58.17
C GLY A 1076 15.15 29.78 -57.26
N ALA A 1077 16.11 30.22 -56.43
CA ALA A 1077 16.18 31.62 -55.93
C ALA A 1077 17.36 32.33 -56.64
N PRO A 1078 17.38 33.69 -56.82
CA PRO A 1078 18.03 34.57 -55.81
C PRO A 1078 17.60 36.08 -55.81
N ALA A 1079 18.35 36.92 -55.05
CA ALA A 1079 18.39 38.40 -54.99
C ALA A 1079 17.19 39.12 -54.31
N MET A 1080 17.33 40.00 -53.28
CA MET A 1080 18.19 41.19 -53.01
C MET A 1080 17.83 42.42 -53.87
N THR A 1081 17.59 43.65 -53.37
CA THR A 1081 18.22 44.47 -52.29
C THR A 1081 17.14 45.32 -51.56
N ALA A 1082 17.17 45.73 -50.28
CA ALA A 1082 18.16 46.34 -49.36
C ALA A 1082 18.19 47.90 -49.35
N THR A 1083 17.62 48.54 -48.30
CA THR A 1083 18.01 49.88 -47.80
C THR A 1083 17.43 50.20 -46.41
N HIS A 1084 18.13 51.05 -45.65
CA HIS A 1084 17.82 51.61 -44.32
C HIS A 1084 17.97 53.16 -44.40
N PRO A 1085 17.63 54.03 -43.39
CA PRO A 1085 17.67 53.77 -41.94
C PRO A 1085 16.55 54.41 -41.06
N ARG A 1086 16.75 54.26 -39.74
CA ARG A 1086 16.11 54.93 -38.57
C ARG A 1086 16.55 56.42 -38.45
N PRO A 1087 16.01 57.31 -37.55
CA PRO A 1087 15.97 57.06 -36.09
C PRO A 1087 14.92 57.80 -35.18
N SER A 1088 15.04 57.46 -33.88
CA SER A 1088 14.80 58.27 -32.65
C SER A 1088 13.39 58.69 -32.21
N ALA A 1089 13.20 58.61 -30.89
CA ALA A 1089 12.03 59.03 -30.13
C ALA A 1089 12.21 60.44 -29.51
N THR A 1090 11.15 60.96 -28.89
CA THR A 1090 11.22 62.03 -27.87
C THR A 1090 10.01 61.99 -26.94
N ASP A 1091 10.27 61.97 -25.63
CA ASP A 1091 9.38 62.53 -24.62
C ASP A 1091 9.70 64.03 -24.45
N LEU A 1092 8.75 64.80 -23.87
CA LEU A 1092 8.82 66.09 -23.14
C LEU A 1092 7.43 66.76 -23.31
N GLN A 1093 6.58 66.93 -22.30
CA GLN A 1093 6.67 67.70 -21.04
C GLN A 1093 6.11 69.14 -21.18
N GLU A 1094 5.57 69.67 -20.07
CA GLU A 1094 5.03 71.04 -19.86
C GLU A 1094 3.57 71.30 -20.29
N GLN A 1095 2.77 72.15 -19.61
CA GLN A 1095 2.63 72.50 -18.17
C GLN A 1095 1.38 73.42 -18.01
N LEU A 1096 0.96 73.69 -16.75
CA LEU A 1096 0.28 74.90 -16.23
C LEU A 1096 -1.19 74.81 -15.74
N ARG A 1097 -1.35 74.92 -14.40
CA ARG A 1097 -2.26 75.86 -13.66
C ARG A 1097 -3.79 75.59 -13.66
N VAL A 1098 -4.61 75.93 -12.64
CA VAL A 1098 -4.42 76.52 -11.28
C VAL A 1098 -5.70 76.38 -10.41
N SER A 1099 -5.58 76.45 -9.06
CA SER A 1099 -6.67 76.68 -8.06
C SER A 1099 -7.74 75.58 -7.82
N GLN A 1100 -8.43 75.47 -6.66
CA GLN A 1100 -8.23 76.00 -5.29
C GLN A 1100 -9.06 75.22 -4.22
N ARG A 1101 -8.55 75.19 -2.97
CA ARG A 1101 -9.21 75.19 -1.63
C ARG A 1101 -10.46 74.32 -1.31
N LEU A 1102 -10.35 73.59 -0.19
CA LEU A 1102 -11.24 73.48 1.03
C LEU A 1102 -10.92 72.10 1.69
N SER A 1103 -10.38 71.88 2.90
CA SER A 1103 -10.39 72.48 4.26
C SER A 1103 -11.47 71.94 5.21
N THR A 1104 -11.10 71.62 6.48
CA THR A 1104 -11.83 70.90 7.58
C THR A 1104 -11.78 69.36 7.48
N SER A 1105 -11.74 68.54 8.56
CA SER A 1105 -11.46 68.68 10.02
C SER A 1105 -11.13 67.25 10.56
N SER A 1106 -10.05 66.98 11.30
CA SER A 1106 -9.95 66.88 12.79
C SER A 1106 -11.05 66.03 13.49
N ALA A 1107 -10.79 65.14 14.47
CA ALA A 1107 -9.58 64.73 15.24
C ALA A 1107 -9.82 63.33 15.90
N GLY A 1108 -8.92 62.64 16.65
CA GLY A 1108 -7.50 62.82 17.00
C GLY A 1108 -7.13 62.32 18.43
N GLY A 1109 -5.87 61.90 18.66
CA GLY A 1109 -5.28 61.57 19.98
C GLY A 1109 -5.67 60.19 20.57
N SER A 1110 -5.00 59.63 21.59
CA SER A 1110 -3.70 59.90 22.26
C SER A 1110 -3.25 58.56 22.89
N ALA A 1111 -2.09 57.97 22.64
CA ALA A 1111 -0.72 58.42 22.89
C ALA A 1111 -0.39 58.63 24.38
N ARG A 1112 0.53 57.80 24.90
CA ARG A 1112 1.62 58.20 25.79
C ARG A 1112 2.84 57.30 25.54
#